data_AF-A0A6J3ID21-F1
#
_entry.id   AF-A0A6J3ID21-F1
#
_cell.length_a   1.000
_cell.length_b   1.000
_cell.length_c   1.000
_cell.angle_alpha   90.00
_cell.angle_beta   90.00
_cell.angle_gamma   90.00
#
_symmetry.space_group_name_H-M   'P 1'
#
loop_
_entity.id
_entity.type
_entity.pdbx_description
1 polymer ?
#
loop_
_entity_poly.entity_id
_entity_poly.type
_entity_poly.pdbx_seq_one_letter_code
_entity_poly.pdbx_strand_id
1 'polypeptide(L)'
;MMSFGGIPAPGKSVSFPHRNFHGCLENLYYNGVNIIDLAKQQKPQIIAMGNVSFSCSQPQSMPVTFLSSRSYLVLPDFSGEEEVSATFQFRTWNKAGLLLFSELQLVSGGILLFLSDGKLKLNLYQPGKLPSDITAGVGLNDGQWHSVSLSAKKNHLSVAVDGHMASATPLLGPEQIYSGGTYYFGGCPDETFGSKCRSPLGGFQGCMRLISISGKVVDLISVQQGSLGNFSDLQIDSCGISDRCLPNYCEHGGECSQSWSTFHCNCTSTGYRGATCRNSIYEQSCEAYKHRGNASGFYYIDSDGSGPLEPFLLYCNMTETAWTIIQHNGSDLTRVRNTNPENPYAGFFEYVASMEQLQATINRAEHCEQELTYYCKKSRLLNKQDGTPLSWWIGRTNETQTYWGGSSPDLQKCTCGLEGNCIDSQYYCNCDADWNEWTNDTGLLSYKEHLPVTKIVITDTGRPHSEAAYKLGPLLCRGDRSFWNSASFDTEASYLHFPTFHGELSADVSFFFKTTASSGVFLENLGITDFIRIELRSPTVVTFSFDVGNGPFEISVQSPTHFNDNQWHHVRVERNMKEASIQVDQLTPETQPAPADGHVLLQLNSQLFVGGTATRQRGFLGCIRSLQLNGMTLDLEERAQVTPEVQPGCRGHCSSYGKLCRNGGKCRERPIGFFCDCTFSAYTGPFCSNEISAYFGSGSSVIYNFQENYLLSKNSSSHAASFHGDMKLSREMIKFSFRTTRTPSLLLFVSSFYKEYLSIIIAKNGSLQIRYKLNRYQEPDVVNFDFKNMADGQLHHIMINREEGVVFIEIDDNTRREVHLASGTEFSAVKSLVLGRMLEHGDVDQETALAGGQGFTGCLSAVQLSHVAPLKAALYPSHPDPVTVTGHVTESSCVAQAGTDATSRERTHSFADHSGTIDDREPLANAIKSDSAVIGGLIAVVIFILLCITAIAVRIYQQKRLYKRSEAKRSENVDSAEAVLKSELNIQNAVNENQKEYFF
;
A
#
# COMPACT_ATOMS: atom_id res chain seq x y z
N MET A 1 -6.53 16.43 34.82
CA MET A 1 -7.72 16.96 35.51
C MET A 1 -8.94 16.28 34.90
N MET A 2 -9.92 15.85 35.69
CA MET A 2 -11.14 15.20 35.18
C MET A 2 -12.29 16.20 35.29
N SER A 3 -13.06 16.36 34.22
CA SER A 3 -14.06 17.42 34.05
C SER A 3 -15.39 16.84 33.58
N PHE A 4 -16.48 17.27 34.21
CA PHE A 4 -17.83 16.82 33.90
C PHE A 4 -18.70 18.01 33.52
N GLY A 5 -19.55 17.85 32.51
CA GLY A 5 -20.44 18.91 32.00
C GLY A 5 -19.78 19.96 31.09
N GLY A 6 -18.45 20.13 31.14
CA GLY A 6 -17.74 21.05 30.25
C GLY A 6 -16.25 21.14 30.54
N ILE A 7 -15.51 21.86 29.69
CA ILE A 7 -14.07 22.10 29.83
C ILE A 7 -13.81 23.61 29.93
N PRO A 8 -13.07 24.11 30.94
CA PRO A 8 -12.74 25.53 31.04
C PRO A 8 -11.67 25.93 30.01
N ALA A 9 -11.97 26.92 29.18
CA ALA A 9 -11.04 27.42 28.16
C ALA A 9 -9.93 28.32 28.77
N PRO A 10 -8.64 28.03 28.56
CA PRO A 10 -7.54 28.76 29.20
C PRO A 10 -7.18 30.06 28.46
N GLY A 11 -7.83 31.18 28.84
CA GLY A 11 -7.30 32.54 28.70
C GLY A 11 -7.14 33.15 27.29
N LYS A 12 -7.31 32.37 26.21
CA LYS A 12 -7.42 32.84 24.83
C LYS A 12 -8.65 32.25 24.17
N SER A 13 -9.20 32.96 23.17
CA SER A 13 -10.40 32.58 22.42
C SER A 13 -10.14 31.44 21.42
N VAL A 14 -9.79 30.27 21.95
CA VAL A 14 -9.79 29.01 21.18
C VAL A 14 -11.22 28.47 21.20
N SER A 15 -11.88 28.45 20.05
CA SER A 15 -13.19 27.81 19.90
C SER A 15 -13.03 26.29 19.94
N PHE A 16 -13.34 25.66 21.07
CA PHE A 16 -13.58 24.22 21.09
C PHE A 16 -14.76 23.90 20.15
N PRO A 17 -14.66 22.89 19.28
CA PRO A 17 -15.71 22.58 18.30
C PRO A 17 -16.99 22.00 18.92
N HIS A 18 -16.95 21.63 20.21
CA HIS A 18 -18.08 21.06 20.94
C HIS A 18 -18.59 22.02 22.01
N ARG A 19 -19.92 22.14 22.12
CA ARG A 19 -20.59 22.92 23.16
C ARG A 19 -20.52 22.17 24.50
N ASN A 20 -20.50 22.92 25.61
CA ASN A 20 -20.65 22.33 26.95
C ASN A 20 -22.03 21.64 27.10
N PHE A 21 -22.11 20.66 27.98
CA PHE A 21 -23.33 19.92 28.27
C PHE A 21 -24.40 20.84 28.86
N HIS A 22 -25.63 20.73 28.35
CA HIS A 22 -26.77 21.52 28.79
C HIS A 22 -27.93 20.60 29.18
N GLY A 23 -27.99 20.26 30.47
CA GLY A 23 -29.00 19.38 31.05
C GLY A 23 -28.67 19.04 32.50
N CYS A 24 -29.30 17.99 33.03
CA CYS A 24 -29.01 17.46 34.36
C CYS A 24 -28.07 16.24 34.27
N LEU A 25 -27.15 16.11 35.24
CA LEU A 25 -26.39 14.87 35.47
C LEU A 25 -26.82 14.28 36.81
N GLU A 26 -27.10 12.99 36.81
CA GLU A 26 -27.41 12.18 37.99
C GLU A 26 -26.54 10.91 38.00
N ASN A 27 -26.49 10.22 39.13
CA ASN A 27 -25.84 8.91 39.28
C ASN A 27 -24.39 8.84 38.73
N LEU A 28 -23.65 9.96 38.82
CA LEU A 28 -22.27 10.05 38.35
C LEU A 28 -21.31 9.43 39.36
N TYR A 29 -20.94 8.17 39.11
CA TYR A 29 -19.92 7.44 39.86
C TYR A 29 -18.63 7.29 39.05
N TYR A 30 -17.48 7.42 39.72
CA TYR A 30 -16.17 7.07 39.16
C TYR A 30 -15.41 6.21 40.17
N ASN A 31 -14.96 5.02 39.76
CA ASN A 31 -14.33 4.01 40.64
C ASN A 31 -15.12 3.76 41.95
N GLY A 32 -16.46 3.70 41.86
CA GLY A 32 -17.36 3.53 43.01
C GLY A 32 -17.63 4.79 43.84
N VAL A 33 -16.99 5.92 43.56
CA VAL A 33 -17.15 7.19 44.28
C VAL A 33 -18.20 8.08 43.61
N ASN A 34 -19.22 8.52 44.35
CA ASN A 34 -20.25 9.43 43.83
C ASN A 34 -19.70 10.86 43.71
N ILE A 35 -19.46 11.32 42.49
CA ILE A 35 -18.85 12.63 42.23
C ILE A 35 -19.82 13.79 42.50
N ILE A 36 -21.13 13.58 42.28
CA ILE A 36 -22.17 14.59 42.57
C ILE A 36 -22.27 14.83 44.08
N ASP A 37 -22.12 13.81 44.91
CA ASP A 37 -22.11 13.96 46.37
C ASP A 37 -20.86 14.70 46.87
N LEU A 38 -19.66 14.39 46.32
CA LEU A 38 -18.45 15.18 46.62
C LEU A 38 -18.59 16.66 46.21
N ALA A 39 -19.28 16.94 45.09
CA ALA A 39 -19.58 18.29 44.63
C ALA A 39 -20.59 19.02 45.54
N LYS A 40 -21.69 18.34 45.92
CA LYS A 40 -22.68 18.85 46.89
C LYS A 40 -22.04 19.19 48.24
N GLN A 41 -21.12 18.34 48.70
CA GLN A 41 -20.38 18.52 49.94
C GLN A 41 -19.14 19.44 49.82
N GLN A 42 -18.95 20.12 48.67
CA GLN A 42 -17.87 21.08 48.41
C GLN A 42 -16.47 20.57 48.81
N LYS A 43 -16.17 19.28 48.54
CA LYS A 43 -14.87 18.72 48.90
C LYS A 43 -13.75 19.40 48.09
N PRO A 44 -12.58 19.69 48.69
CA PRO A 44 -11.48 20.43 48.04
C PRO A 44 -10.82 19.69 46.86
N GLN A 45 -11.26 18.46 46.56
CA GLN A 45 -10.85 17.67 45.39
C GLN A 45 -11.73 17.94 44.15
N ILE A 46 -12.87 18.60 44.31
CA ILE A 46 -13.82 18.96 43.25
C ILE A 46 -13.81 20.47 43.06
N ILE A 47 -13.71 20.92 41.81
CA ILE A 47 -13.81 22.33 41.43
C ILE A 47 -15.04 22.47 40.53
N ALA A 48 -16.10 23.07 41.07
CA ALA A 48 -17.25 23.50 40.29
C ALA A 48 -16.95 24.86 39.64
N MET A 49 -17.31 25.03 38.36
CA MET A 49 -17.15 26.29 37.63
C MET A 49 -18.48 26.70 37.00
N GLY A 50 -18.82 27.99 37.07
CA GLY A 50 -20.14 28.49 36.66
C GLY A 50 -21.22 28.27 37.72
N ASN A 51 -22.47 28.50 37.34
CA ASN A 51 -23.64 28.35 38.22
C ASN A 51 -24.18 26.91 38.14
N VAL A 52 -23.87 26.08 39.13
CA VAL A 52 -24.25 24.65 39.17
C VAL A 52 -25.40 24.43 40.14
N SER A 53 -26.57 24.02 39.62
CA SER A 53 -27.68 23.54 40.45
C SER A 53 -27.47 22.08 40.86
N PHE A 54 -27.87 21.74 42.09
CA PHE A 54 -27.91 20.38 42.60
C PHE A 54 -29.32 19.76 42.65
N SER A 55 -30.32 20.47 42.09
CA SER A 55 -31.66 19.97 41.79
C SER A 55 -31.94 20.06 40.28
N CYS A 56 -32.55 19.01 39.74
CA CYS A 56 -33.09 19.01 38.38
C CYS A 56 -34.57 19.42 38.45
N SER A 57 -34.88 20.64 38.04
CA SER A 57 -36.24 21.22 38.13
C SER A 57 -36.75 21.82 36.81
N GLN A 58 -36.02 21.61 35.71
CA GLN A 58 -36.59 21.81 34.37
C GLN A 58 -37.66 20.74 34.13
N PRO A 59 -38.83 21.09 33.56
CA PRO A 59 -39.78 20.07 33.13
C PRO A 59 -39.12 19.20 32.07
N GLN A 60 -39.07 17.89 32.30
CA GLN A 60 -38.53 16.95 31.31
C GLN A 60 -39.45 16.99 30.08
N SER A 61 -38.93 17.58 29.00
CA SER A 61 -39.60 17.66 27.71
C SER A 61 -39.64 16.26 27.10
N MET A 62 -40.70 15.49 27.40
CA MET A 62 -40.94 14.14 26.86
C MET A 62 -40.65 14.13 25.35
N PRO A 63 -39.64 13.38 24.88
CA PRO A 63 -39.34 13.27 23.46
C PRO A 63 -40.16 12.14 22.83
N VAL A 64 -40.21 12.14 21.50
CA VAL A 64 -40.70 11.03 20.70
C VAL A 64 -39.71 10.71 19.59
N THR A 65 -39.35 9.43 19.47
CA THR A 65 -38.47 8.90 18.43
C THR A 65 -39.30 8.33 17.29
N PHE A 66 -38.95 8.70 16.06
CA PHE A 66 -39.44 8.13 14.81
C PHE A 66 -38.43 7.06 14.37
N LEU A 67 -38.81 5.77 14.50
CA LEU A 67 -37.91 4.62 14.36
C LEU A 67 -37.66 4.22 12.90
N SER A 68 -38.66 4.35 12.03
CA SER A 68 -38.65 3.93 10.63
C SER A 68 -39.01 5.08 9.68
N SER A 69 -38.69 4.96 8.40
CA SER A 69 -39.12 5.93 7.38
C SER A 69 -40.63 5.90 7.07
N ARG A 70 -41.40 5.06 7.79
CA ARG A 70 -42.88 5.03 7.81
C ARG A 70 -43.46 5.56 9.12
N SER A 71 -42.62 5.89 10.12
CA SER A 71 -43.06 6.46 11.39
C SER A 71 -43.84 7.76 11.17
N TYR A 72 -44.99 7.89 11.84
CA TYR A 72 -45.81 9.09 11.75
C TYR A 72 -46.52 9.40 13.07
N LEU A 73 -46.86 10.67 13.27
CA LEU A 73 -47.74 11.17 14.34
C LEU A 73 -48.78 12.12 13.73
N VAL A 74 -50.04 11.69 13.68
CA VAL A 74 -51.18 12.49 13.24
C VAL A 74 -51.85 13.16 14.43
N LEU A 75 -52.02 14.48 14.38
CA LEU A 75 -52.64 15.29 15.42
C LEU A 75 -53.71 16.22 14.81
N PRO A 76 -54.88 16.39 15.47
CA PRO A 76 -55.87 17.37 15.06
C PRO A 76 -55.45 18.80 15.47
N ASP A 77 -56.05 19.80 14.83
CA ASP A 77 -55.94 21.20 15.28
C ASP A 77 -56.77 21.42 16.56
N PHE A 78 -56.25 22.24 17.46
CA PHE A 78 -56.84 22.48 18.79
C PHE A 78 -57.32 23.93 18.98
N SER A 79 -57.08 24.85 18.04
CA SER A 79 -57.44 26.27 18.19
C SER A 79 -58.73 26.67 17.47
N GLY A 80 -58.95 26.12 16.28
CA GLY A 80 -59.97 26.63 15.36
C GLY A 80 -59.60 27.98 14.71
N GLU A 81 -58.31 28.34 14.74
CA GLU A 81 -57.80 29.55 14.09
C GLU A 81 -57.58 29.37 12.59
N GLU A 82 -57.67 30.48 11.84
CA GLU A 82 -57.47 30.51 10.38
C GLU A 82 -55.98 30.44 9.95
N GLU A 83 -55.06 30.11 10.85
CA GLU A 83 -53.61 30.09 10.61
C GLU A 83 -53.03 28.68 10.81
N VAL A 84 -52.14 28.25 9.92
CA VAL A 84 -51.33 27.03 10.15
C VAL A 84 -50.08 27.45 10.93
N SER A 85 -50.02 27.06 12.20
CA SER A 85 -48.95 27.43 13.13
C SER A 85 -48.48 26.21 13.92
N ALA A 86 -47.18 25.91 13.85
CA ALA A 86 -46.58 24.77 14.54
C ALA A 86 -45.15 25.06 14.99
N THR A 87 -44.80 24.67 16.21
CA THR A 87 -43.42 24.73 16.71
C THR A 87 -42.99 23.39 17.24
N PHE A 88 -41.73 23.02 17.06
CA PHE A 88 -41.16 21.80 17.63
C PHE A 88 -39.63 21.92 17.70
N GLN A 89 -38.98 21.08 18.50
CA GLN A 89 -37.56 20.80 18.34
C GLN A 89 -37.38 19.43 17.69
N PHE A 90 -36.40 19.28 16.80
CA PHE A 90 -36.03 17.99 16.23
C PHE A 90 -34.51 17.74 16.34
N ARG A 91 -34.10 16.47 16.28
CA ARG A 91 -32.71 16.07 16.05
C ARG A 91 -32.60 14.78 15.25
N THR A 92 -31.62 14.71 14.35
CA THR A 92 -31.35 13.53 13.50
C THR A 92 -29.91 13.51 12.99
N TRP A 93 -29.50 12.37 12.43
CA TRP A 93 -28.33 12.23 11.57
C TRP A 93 -28.67 12.17 10.08
N ASN A 94 -29.94 11.92 9.71
CA ASN A 94 -30.34 11.81 8.30
C ASN A 94 -30.30 13.19 7.62
N LYS A 95 -29.70 13.27 6.42
CA LYS A 95 -29.69 14.49 5.59
C LYS A 95 -31.06 14.87 5.00
N ALA A 96 -32.07 13.99 5.09
CA ALA A 96 -33.40 14.19 4.53
C ALA A 96 -34.52 13.48 5.31
N GLY A 97 -35.76 13.96 5.14
CA GLY A 97 -36.98 13.34 5.68
C GLY A 97 -38.11 14.35 5.93
N LEU A 98 -39.37 13.91 5.86
CA LEU A 98 -40.55 14.75 6.15
C LEU A 98 -40.64 15.09 7.64
N LEU A 99 -40.58 16.38 8.01
CA LEU A 99 -40.77 16.80 9.41
C LEU A 99 -42.25 17.07 9.72
N LEU A 100 -42.95 17.80 8.85
CA LEU A 100 -44.35 18.16 9.04
C LEU A 100 -45.07 18.31 7.69
N PHE A 101 -46.26 17.72 7.57
CA PHE A 101 -47.25 18.04 6.54
C PHE A 101 -48.56 18.53 7.18
N SER A 102 -49.25 19.46 6.54
CA SER A 102 -50.62 19.84 6.92
C SER A 102 -51.45 20.14 5.67
N GLU A 103 -52.71 19.67 5.67
CA GLU A 103 -53.64 19.93 4.58
C GLU A 103 -54.20 21.36 4.63
N LEU A 104 -54.62 21.89 3.48
CA LEU A 104 -55.30 23.18 3.37
C LEU A 104 -56.75 23.00 2.94
N GLN A 105 -57.64 23.85 3.47
CA GLN A 105 -59.09 23.63 3.38
C GLN A 105 -59.71 24.05 2.04
N LEU A 106 -59.16 25.08 1.38
CA LEU A 106 -59.77 25.75 0.22
C LEU A 106 -58.99 25.60 -1.10
N VAL A 107 -57.77 25.08 -1.05
CA VAL A 107 -56.98 24.70 -2.23
C VAL A 107 -56.72 23.20 -2.14
N SER A 108 -56.73 22.47 -3.26
CA SER A 108 -56.48 21.01 -3.32
C SER A 108 -54.99 20.67 -3.08
N GLY A 109 -54.43 21.12 -1.96
CA GLY A 109 -53.01 21.18 -1.69
C GLY A 109 -52.68 21.11 -0.20
N GLY A 110 -51.44 21.44 0.16
CA GLY A 110 -50.92 21.34 1.51
C GLY A 110 -49.59 22.05 1.71
N ILE A 111 -49.18 22.19 2.97
CA ILE A 111 -47.88 22.73 3.37
C ILE A 111 -46.97 21.55 3.74
N LEU A 112 -45.78 21.49 3.14
CA LEU A 112 -44.81 20.42 3.32
C LEU A 112 -43.48 21.00 3.84
N LEU A 113 -43.10 20.65 5.06
CA LEU A 113 -41.83 21.03 5.70
C LEU A 113 -40.95 19.79 5.86
N PHE A 114 -39.81 19.77 5.19
CA PHE A 114 -38.92 18.61 5.15
C PHE A 114 -37.45 19.01 5.24
N LEU A 115 -36.62 18.08 5.70
CA LEU A 115 -35.17 18.20 5.66
C LEU A 115 -34.67 17.74 4.28
N SER A 116 -33.70 18.46 3.71
CA SER A 116 -33.11 18.16 2.40
C SER A 116 -31.68 18.72 2.34
N ASP A 117 -30.69 17.83 2.21
CA ASP A 117 -29.25 18.18 2.28
C ASP A 117 -28.90 18.98 3.55
N GLY A 118 -29.43 18.53 4.70
CA GLY A 118 -29.19 19.18 6.00
C GLY A 118 -29.80 20.57 6.15
N LYS A 119 -30.72 20.97 5.27
CA LYS A 119 -31.40 22.28 5.27
C LYS A 119 -32.91 22.05 5.34
N LEU A 120 -33.65 22.89 6.06
CA LEU A 120 -35.11 22.84 5.97
C LEU A 120 -35.55 23.41 4.63
N LYS A 121 -36.50 22.75 3.99
CA LYS A 121 -37.26 23.25 2.84
C LYS A 121 -38.74 23.21 3.17
N LEU A 122 -39.40 24.33 2.90
CA LEU A 122 -40.82 24.55 3.11
C LEU A 122 -41.46 24.84 1.76
N ASN A 123 -42.28 23.90 1.29
CA ASN A 123 -42.89 23.95 -0.03
C ASN A 123 -44.41 24.02 0.12
N LEU A 124 -45.03 24.93 -0.63
CA LEU A 124 -46.49 24.99 -0.78
C LEU A 124 -46.91 24.14 -1.98
N TYR A 125 -47.58 23.01 -1.73
CA TYR A 125 -48.09 22.14 -2.79
C TYR A 125 -49.43 22.64 -3.31
N GLN A 126 -49.51 23.00 -4.60
CA GLN A 126 -50.75 23.32 -5.30
C GLN A 126 -50.76 22.63 -6.68
N PRO A 127 -51.86 21.96 -7.10
CA PRO A 127 -51.93 21.34 -8.41
C PRO A 127 -51.80 22.37 -9.55
N GLY A 128 -50.88 22.13 -10.49
CA GLY A 128 -50.73 22.95 -11.69
C GLY A 128 -49.97 24.28 -11.54
N LYS A 129 -49.37 24.57 -10.37
CA LYS A 129 -48.44 25.70 -10.18
C LYS A 129 -47.04 25.20 -9.79
N LEU A 130 -46.02 26.02 -10.05
CA LEU A 130 -44.65 25.75 -9.57
C LEU A 130 -44.59 25.94 -8.05
N PRO A 131 -43.91 25.06 -7.28
CA PRO A 131 -43.72 25.25 -5.85
C PRO A 131 -43.00 26.56 -5.49
N SER A 132 -43.38 27.15 -4.36
CA SER A 132 -42.61 28.24 -3.72
C SER A 132 -41.77 27.66 -2.58
N ASP A 133 -40.47 27.48 -2.83
CA ASP A 133 -39.54 26.83 -1.90
C ASP A 133 -38.85 27.86 -1.00
N ILE A 134 -39.12 27.84 0.31
CA ILE A 134 -38.33 28.57 1.31
C ILE A 134 -37.28 27.61 1.88
N THR A 135 -36.00 27.97 1.83
CA THR A 135 -34.91 27.20 2.44
C THR A 135 -34.39 27.89 3.71
N ALA A 136 -34.15 27.14 4.79
CA ALA A 136 -33.68 27.68 6.07
C ALA A 136 -32.67 26.75 6.79
N GLY A 137 -31.70 27.35 7.48
CA GLY A 137 -30.62 26.65 8.18
C GLY A 137 -29.61 25.93 7.26
N VAL A 138 -28.56 25.37 7.87
CA VAL A 138 -27.51 24.56 7.22
C VAL A 138 -26.99 23.54 8.22
N GLY A 139 -26.75 22.30 7.79
CA GLY A 139 -26.10 21.27 8.62
C GLY A 139 -26.98 20.71 9.76
N LEU A 140 -28.31 20.81 9.65
CA LEU A 140 -29.30 20.47 10.70
C LEU A 140 -29.46 18.96 10.96
N ASN A 141 -28.41 18.18 10.72
CA ASN A 141 -28.33 16.74 10.86
C ASN A 141 -27.07 16.32 11.67
N ASP A 142 -26.69 17.16 12.63
CA ASP A 142 -25.51 17.07 13.50
C ASP A 142 -25.77 16.35 14.84
N GLY A 143 -26.92 15.68 14.97
CA GLY A 143 -27.36 15.02 16.20
C GLY A 143 -27.76 15.98 17.34
N GLN A 144 -27.77 17.31 17.12
CA GLN A 144 -28.19 18.31 18.09
C GLN A 144 -29.67 18.70 17.94
N TRP A 145 -30.24 19.27 18.99
CA TRP A 145 -31.63 19.76 18.99
C TRP A 145 -31.72 21.13 18.33
N HIS A 146 -32.31 21.17 17.12
CA HIS A 146 -32.69 22.40 16.44
C HIS A 146 -34.14 22.77 16.74
N SER A 147 -34.41 24.05 16.92
CA SER A 147 -35.75 24.59 17.20
C SER A 147 -36.39 25.17 15.95
N VAL A 148 -37.60 24.72 15.64
CA VAL A 148 -38.36 25.08 14.43
C VAL A 148 -39.66 25.77 14.82
N SER A 149 -39.98 26.84 14.09
CA SER A 149 -41.27 27.52 14.14
C SER A 149 -41.77 27.76 12.72
N LEU A 150 -42.98 27.27 12.41
CA LEU A 150 -43.69 27.45 11.16
C LEU A 150 -44.92 28.34 11.41
N SER A 151 -45.09 29.38 10.60
CA SER A 151 -46.32 30.18 10.53
C SER A 151 -46.68 30.44 9.07
N ALA A 152 -47.92 30.12 8.69
CA ALA A 152 -48.51 30.40 7.40
C ALA A 152 -49.87 31.10 7.58
N LYS A 153 -49.89 32.42 7.36
CA LYS A 153 -51.02 33.30 7.67
C LYS A 153 -51.37 34.14 6.44
N LYS A 154 -52.57 33.98 5.89
CA LYS A 154 -53.03 34.68 4.66
C LYS A 154 -52.07 34.48 3.49
N ASN A 155 -51.33 35.51 3.07
CA ASN A 155 -50.30 35.45 2.01
C ASN A 155 -48.88 35.68 2.58
N HIS A 156 -48.61 35.24 3.80
CA HIS A 156 -47.27 35.22 4.40
C HIS A 156 -46.89 33.80 4.81
N LEU A 157 -45.71 33.33 4.39
CA LEU A 157 -45.16 32.03 4.70
C LEU A 157 -43.77 32.20 5.32
N SER A 158 -43.58 31.66 6.51
CA SER A 158 -42.34 31.84 7.29
C SER A 158 -41.97 30.60 8.08
N VAL A 159 -40.67 30.30 8.08
CA VAL A 159 -40.04 29.27 8.91
C VAL A 159 -38.83 29.86 9.62
N ALA A 160 -38.77 29.72 10.94
CA ALA A 160 -37.60 30.08 11.74
C ALA A 160 -36.89 28.82 12.24
N VAL A 161 -35.55 28.82 12.16
CA VAL A 161 -34.67 27.76 12.67
C VAL A 161 -33.69 28.39 13.65
N ASP A 162 -33.66 27.89 14.89
CA ASP A 162 -32.82 28.39 15.98
C ASP A 162 -32.91 29.92 16.21
N GLY A 163 -34.09 30.49 15.95
CA GLY A 163 -34.38 31.93 16.05
C GLY A 163 -34.09 32.74 14.78
N HIS A 164 -33.41 32.17 13.78
CA HIS A 164 -33.19 32.81 12.48
C HIS A 164 -34.39 32.57 11.55
N MET A 165 -35.12 33.64 11.23
CA MET A 165 -36.32 33.59 10.39
C MET A 165 -36.00 33.68 8.90
N ALA A 166 -36.43 32.68 8.13
CA ALA A 166 -36.60 32.76 6.69
C ALA A 166 -38.09 33.02 6.37
N SER A 167 -38.36 33.89 5.42
CA SER A 167 -39.73 34.22 4.99
C SER A 167 -39.76 34.51 3.50
N ALA A 168 -40.89 34.23 2.87
CA ALA A 168 -41.18 34.66 1.51
C ALA A 168 -42.64 35.10 1.42
N THR A 169 -42.89 36.16 0.66
CA THR A 169 -44.24 36.52 0.21
C THR A 169 -44.56 35.66 -1.01
N PRO A 170 -45.48 34.68 -0.93
CA PRO A 170 -45.80 33.84 -2.09
C PRO A 170 -46.47 34.68 -3.17
N LEU A 171 -46.21 34.36 -4.45
CA LEU A 171 -46.89 35.00 -5.59
C LEU A 171 -48.33 34.47 -5.78
N LEU A 172 -49.05 34.28 -4.68
CA LEU A 172 -50.46 33.89 -4.66
C LEU A 172 -51.34 35.08 -5.01
N GLY A 173 -52.44 34.80 -5.72
CA GLY A 173 -53.52 35.75 -5.94
C GLY A 173 -54.36 35.98 -4.67
N PRO A 174 -55.66 36.34 -4.81
CA PRO A 174 -56.55 36.61 -3.67
C PRO A 174 -56.97 35.35 -2.87
N GLU A 175 -56.31 34.20 -3.07
CA GLU A 175 -56.57 32.93 -2.38
C GLU A 175 -55.87 32.93 -1.01
N GLN A 176 -56.64 32.96 0.07
CA GLN A 176 -56.11 32.95 1.44
C GLN A 176 -55.86 31.52 1.94
N ILE A 177 -54.75 31.31 2.67
CA ILE A 177 -54.40 30.04 3.30
C ILE A 177 -55.25 29.83 4.56
N TYR A 178 -55.91 28.66 4.67
CA TYR A 178 -56.73 28.23 5.81
C TYR A 178 -56.37 26.79 6.23
N SER A 179 -56.26 26.54 7.54
CA SER A 179 -55.94 25.23 8.13
C SER A 179 -56.94 24.14 7.72
N GLY A 180 -56.43 23.00 7.24
CA GLY A 180 -57.21 21.79 7.01
C GLY A 180 -57.56 21.00 8.28
N GLY A 181 -57.09 21.44 9.46
CA GLY A 181 -57.43 20.85 10.75
C GLY A 181 -56.65 19.60 11.14
N THR A 182 -55.63 19.18 10.37
CA THR A 182 -54.81 18.00 10.65
C THR A 182 -53.32 18.27 10.36
N TYR A 183 -52.46 17.80 11.27
CA TYR A 183 -51.01 17.92 11.22
C TYR A 183 -50.39 16.52 11.26
N TYR A 184 -49.44 16.26 10.36
CA TYR A 184 -48.76 14.98 10.18
C TYR A 184 -47.27 15.17 10.43
N PHE A 185 -46.79 14.81 11.62
CA PHE A 185 -45.38 14.89 11.98
C PHE A 185 -44.64 13.60 11.59
N GLY A 186 -43.41 13.76 11.10
CA GLY A 186 -42.47 12.68 10.77
C GLY A 186 -42.79 11.85 9.53
N GLY A 187 -44.06 11.67 9.17
CA GLY A 187 -44.44 10.80 8.05
C GLY A 187 -45.92 10.87 7.69
N CYS A 188 -46.29 10.07 6.69
CA CYS A 188 -47.65 9.90 6.22
C CYS A 188 -48.11 8.46 6.50
N PRO A 189 -49.37 8.20 6.89
CA PRO A 189 -49.93 6.86 6.91
C PRO A 189 -49.94 6.23 5.50
N ASP A 190 -49.77 4.91 5.41
CA ASP A 190 -49.82 4.15 4.15
C ASP A 190 -51.14 4.37 3.39
N GLU A 191 -51.11 4.19 2.06
CA GLU A 191 -52.18 4.60 1.13
C GLU A 191 -53.51 3.86 1.32
N THR A 192 -54.31 4.33 2.28
CA THR A 192 -55.78 4.24 2.20
C THR A 192 -56.31 5.34 1.27
N PHE A 193 -57.32 5.01 0.47
CA PHE A 193 -57.86 5.88 -0.59
C PHE A 193 -58.35 7.24 -0.04
N GLY A 194 -57.50 8.26 -0.07
CA GLY A 194 -57.86 9.63 0.29
C GLY A 194 -56.75 10.52 0.87
N SER A 195 -55.62 9.95 1.36
CA SER A 195 -54.56 10.76 1.97
C SER A 195 -53.83 11.66 0.94
N LYS A 196 -53.79 12.98 1.17
CA LYS A 196 -53.01 13.91 0.34
C LYS A 196 -51.54 14.03 0.77
N CYS A 197 -51.20 13.50 1.94
CA CYS A 197 -49.84 13.47 2.48
C CYS A 197 -48.95 12.56 1.61
N ARG A 198 -48.00 13.14 0.88
CA ARG A 198 -46.95 12.42 0.15
C ARG A 198 -45.60 13.11 0.35
N SER A 199 -44.59 12.35 0.78
CA SER A 199 -43.21 12.84 0.90
C SER A 199 -42.39 12.45 -0.33
N PRO A 200 -41.68 13.38 -0.99
CA PRO A 200 -40.73 13.06 -2.05
C PRO A 200 -39.40 12.49 -1.53
N LEU A 201 -39.20 12.45 -0.21
CA LEU A 201 -37.92 12.09 0.45
C LEU A 201 -38.10 11.09 1.61
N GLY A 202 -39.24 10.39 1.67
CA GLY A 202 -39.59 9.47 2.76
C GLY A 202 -39.95 10.16 4.08
N GLY A 203 -40.27 9.36 5.11
CA GLY A 203 -40.46 9.83 6.48
C GLY A 203 -39.14 10.15 7.18
N PHE A 204 -39.20 11.06 8.16
CA PHE A 204 -38.11 11.39 9.06
C PHE A 204 -37.84 10.25 10.06
N GLN A 205 -36.56 10.00 10.31
CA GLN A 205 -36.09 9.20 11.44
C GLN A 205 -35.22 10.10 12.32
N GLY A 206 -35.30 9.92 13.64
CA GLY A 206 -34.75 10.86 14.62
C GLY A 206 -35.75 11.14 15.72
N CYS A 207 -35.59 12.24 16.44
CA CYS A 207 -36.47 12.60 17.54
C CYS A 207 -37.14 13.96 17.34
N MET A 208 -38.34 14.13 17.91
CA MET A 208 -38.97 15.43 18.14
C MET A 208 -39.31 15.62 19.62
N ARG A 209 -39.46 16.87 20.06
CA ARG A 209 -39.97 17.26 21.40
C ARG A 209 -40.53 18.68 21.36
N LEU A 210 -41.20 19.09 22.44
CA LEU A 210 -41.80 20.44 22.56
C LEU A 210 -42.72 20.79 21.38
N ILE A 211 -43.46 19.80 20.88
CA ILE A 211 -44.39 19.96 19.77
C ILE A 211 -45.55 20.83 20.27
N SER A 212 -45.85 21.91 19.53
CA SER A 212 -47.01 22.75 19.72
C SER A 212 -47.73 22.99 18.40
N ILE A 213 -49.06 23.06 18.46
CA ILE A 213 -49.96 23.40 17.35
C ILE A 213 -50.78 24.60 17.81
N SER A 214 -50.79 25.67 17.02
CA SER A 214 -51.55 26.90 17.31
C SER A 214 -51.30 27.42 18.75
N GLY A 215 -50.04 27.41 19.17
CA GLY A 215 -49.58 27.84 20.50
C GLY A 215 -49.88 26.87 21.66
N LYS A 216 -50.63 25.78 21.45
CA LYS A 216 -50.91 24.76 22.46
C LYS A 216 -49.89 23.63 22.37
N VAL A 217 -49.20 23.34 23.48
CA VAL A 217 -48.27 22.20 23.58
C VAL A 217 -49.05 20.89 23.54
N VAL A 218 -48.56 19.92 22.77
CA VAL A 218 -49.15 18.58 22.62
C VAL A 218 -48.80 17.73 23.84
N ASP A 219 -49.82 17.13 24.47
CA ASP A 219 -49.60 16.15 25.53
C ASP A 219 -49.26 14.77 24.94
N LEU A 220 -47.97 14.44 24.92
CA LEU A 220 -47.48 13.14 24.45
C LEU A 220 -47.86 11.97 25.38
N ILE A 221 -48.28 12.22 26.62
CA ILE A 221 -48.80 11.17 27.52
C ILE A 221 -50.18 10.71 27.02
N SER A 222 -51.07 11.63 26.65
CA SER A 222 -52.34 11.31 25.99
C SER A 222 -52.16 10.64 24.63
N VAL A 223 -51.09 10.99 23.88
CA VAL A 223 -50.73 10.26 22.65
C VAL A 223 -50.36 8.80 22.99
N GLN A 224 -49.49 8.58 23.97
CA GLN A 224 -49.08 7.23 24.40
C GLN A 224 -50.24 6.39 24.93
N GLN A 225 -51.25 7.02 25.53
CA GLN A 225 -52.48 6.36 26.01
C GLN A 225 -53.51 6.10 24.90
N GLY A 226 -53.27 6.56 23.66
CA GLY A 226 -54.22 6.43 22.55
C GLY A 226 -55.46 7.31 22.67
N SER A 227 -55.47 8.29 23.59
CA SER A 227 -56.55 9.26 23.76
C SER A 227 -56.36 10.52 22.89
N LEU A 228 -55.18 10.70 22.29
CA LEU A 228 -54.85 11.85 21.43
C LEU A 228 -54.13 11.44 20.15
N GLY A 229 -54.72 11.75 19.00
CA GLY A 229 -54.09 11.53 17.68
C GLY A 229 -54.05 10.06 17.25
N ASN A 230 -53.16 9.76 16.30
CA ASN A 230 -52.87 8.41 15.80
C ASN A 230 -51.40 8.31 15.37
N PHE A 231 -50.73 7.17 15.57
CA PHE A 231 -49.30 7.03 15.29
C PHE A 231 -48.87 5.62 14.87
N SER A 232 -47.67 5.52 14.30
CA SER A 232 -47.02 4.25 13.94
C SER A 232 -45.50 4.34 14.08
N ASP A 233 -44.85 3.21 14.39
CA ASP A 233 -43.40 3.07 14.58
C ASP A 233 -42.76 4.17 15.46
N LEU A 234 -43.41 4.56 16.58
CA LEU A 234 -42.89 5.58 17.51
C LEU A 234 -42.45 4.99 18.86
N GLN A 235 -41.37 5.54 19.42
CA GLN A 235 -40.97 5.33 20.81
C GLN A 235 -41.06 6.66 21.58
N ILE A 236 -42.07 6.77 22.44
CA ILE A 236 -42.33 7.97 23.26
C ILE A 236 -41.52 7.88 24.57
N ASP A 237 -41.26 9.02 25.21
CA ASP A 237 -40.44 9.21 26.43
C ASP A 237 -38.94 8.91 26.29
N SER A 238 -38.46 8.64 25.08
CA SER A 238 -37.03 8.41 24.81
C SER A 238 -36.58 8.98 23.47
N CYS A 239 -35.26 9.16 23.32
CA CYS A 239 -34.65 9.68 22.11
C CYS A 239 -33.36 8.92 21.76
N GLY A 240 -33.54 7.75 21.14
CA GLY A 240 -32.50 6.76 20.88
C GLY A 240 -31.66 6.97 19.62
N ILE A 241 -31.20 8.19 19.32
CA ILE A 241 -30.17 8.35 18.28
C ILE A 241 -28.80 7.88 18.80
N SER A 242 -28.20 6.91 18.13
CA SER A 242 -26.81 6.50 18.34
C SER A 242 -25.88 7.36 17.48
N ASP A 243 -24.80 7.87 18.06
CA ASP A 243 -23.65 8.35 17.27
C ASP A 243 -22.82 7.14 16.83
N ARG A 244 -22.53 7.03 15.54
CA ARG A 244 -21.77 5.93 14.90
C ARG A 244 -20.40 6.38 14.37
N CYS A 245 -20.05 7.66 14.57
CA CYS A 245 -18.71 8.20 14.32
C CYS A 245 -17.93 8.43 15.63
N LEU A 246 -18.49 8.02 16.79
CA LEU A 246 -17.83 8.06 18.09
C LEU A 246 -17.91 6.68 18.79
N PRO A 247 -16.80 5.93 18.91
CA PRO A 247 -15.47 6.22 18.35
C PRO A 247 -15.48 6.25 16.81
N ASN A 248 -14.49 6.93 16.22
CA ASN A 248 -14.37 6.94 14.76
C ASN A 248 -13.82 5.58 14.29
N TYR A 249 -14.59 4.86 13.49
CA TYR A 249 -14.19 3.59 12.87
C TYR A 249 -13.55 3.76 11.49
N CYS A 250 -13.34 5.00 11.03
CA CYS A 250 -12.61 5.29 9.80
C CYS A 250 -11.12 5.42 10.09
N GLU A 251 -10.36 4.41 9.66
CA GLU A 251 -8.91 4.29 9.82
C GLU A 251 -8.18 5.27 8.86
N HIS A 252 -6.87 5.46 9.06
CA HIS A 252 -5.97 6.24 8.19
C HIS A 252 -6.48 7.64 7.79
N GLY A 253 -7.05 8.37 8.77
CA GLY A 253 -7.53 9.74 8.57
C GLY A 253 -8.85 9.88 7.81
N GLY A 254 -9.55 8.78 7.50
CA GLY A 254 -10.82 8.80 6.78
C GLY A 254 -11.90 9.64 7.47
N GLU A 255 -12.59 10.48 6.70
CA GLU A 255 -13.67 11.33 7.21
C GLU A 255 -14.94 10.51 7.44
N CYS A 256 -15.45 10.51 8.68
CA CYS A 256 -16.69 9.80 9.04
C CYS A 256 -17.93 10.69 8.86
N SER A 257 -18.92 10.15 8.17
CA SER A 257 -20.29 10.70 8.10
C SER A 257 -21.30 9.63 8.51
N GLN A 258 -22.54 10.01 8.86
CA GLN A 258 -23.51 9.05 9.40
C GLN A 258 -24.98 9.33 9.06
N SER A 259 -25.81 8.33 9.36
CA SER A 259 -27.26 8.28 9.17
C SER A 259 -27.91 7.53 10.34
N TRP A 260 -29.24 7.46 10.35
CA TRP A 260 -30.03 6.77 11.38
C TRP A 260 -29.61 5.31 11.61
N SER A 261 -29.21 4.58 10.56
CA SER A 261 -28.86 3.16 10.64
C SER A 261 -27.34 2.89 10.53
N THR A 262 -26.56 3.78 9.91
CA THR A 262 -25.22 3.40 9.43
C THR A 262 -24.27 4.60 9.27
N PHE A 263 -22.96 4.38 9.44
CA PHE A 263 -21.90 5.36 9.14
C PHE A 263 -21.31 5.16 7.72
N HIS A 264 -20.48 6.09 7.24
CA HIS A 264 -19.76 5.99 5.96
C HIS A 264 -18.41 6.69 6.09
N CYS A 265 -17.34 5.97 5.74
CA CYS A 265 -15.98 6.51 5.70
C CYS A 265 -15.63 7.00 4.29
N ASN A 266 -15.15 8.23 4.21
CA ASN A 266 -14.60 8.81 2.99
C ASN A 266 -13.07 8.60 3.00
N CYS A 267 -12.61 7.60 2.25
CA CYS A 267 -11.19 7.25 2.10
C CYS A 267 -10.47 8.02 0.98
N THR A 268 -11.11 9.05 0.41
CA THR A 268 -10.51 9.84 -0.67
C THR A 268 -9.24 10.53 -0.16
N SER A 269 -8.16 10.42 -0.92
CA SER A 269 -6.84 10.99 -0.60
C SER A 269 -6.11 10.41 0.61
N THR A 270 -6.58 9.34 1.26
CA THR A 270 -5.83 8.69 2.36
C THR A 270 -4.79 7.69 1.88
N GLY A 271 -4.98 7.10 0.69
CA GLY A 271 -4.18 5.96 0.21
C GLY A 271 -4.78 4.59 0.55
N TYR A 272 -5.96 4.54 1.17
CA TYR A 272 -6.61 3.31 1.63
C TYR A 272 -8.04 3.14 1.06
N ARG A 273 -8.61 1.95 1.23
CA ARG A 273 -9.92 1.52 0.71
C ARG A 273 -10.60 0.49 1.62
N GLY A 274 -11.86 0.15 1.31
CA GLY A 274 -12.74 -0.67 2.14
C GLY A 274 -13.64 0.20 3.04
N ALA A 275 -14.71 -0.36 3.60
CA ALA A 275 -15.73 0.43 4.31
C ALA A 275 -15.23 1.21 5.55
N THR A 276 -14.08 0.83 6.13
CA THR A 276 -13.41 1.53 7.23
C THR A 276 -12.08 2.19 6.84
N CYS A 277 -11.75 2.30 5.54
CA CYS A 277 -10.47 2.81 5.05
C CYS A 277 -9.24 2.02 5.54
N ARG A 278 -9.37 0.71 5.69
CA ARG A 278 -8.37 -0.15 6.31
C ARG A 278 -7.30 -0.70 5.38
N ASN A 279 -7.67 -1.07 4.16
CA ASN A 279 -6.77 -1.77 3.23
C ASN A 279 -5.98 -0.76 2.40
N SER A 280 -4.66 -0.88 2.32
CA SER A 280 -3.86 -0.10 1.37
C SER A 280 -4.29 -0.29 -0.09
N ILE A 281 -4.08 0.73 -0.91
CA ILE A 281 -4.13 0.63 -2.38
C ILE A 281 -2.76 0.30 -3.01
N TYR A 282 -1.69 0.33 -2.20
CA TYR A 282 -0.30 0.17 -2.63
C TYR A 282 0.28 -1.18 -2.21
N GLU A 283 1.46 -1.52 -2.75
CA GLU A 283 2.17 -2.75 -2.37
C GLU A 283 3.25 -2.47 -1.31
N GLN A 284 3.55 -3.49 -0.51
CA GLN A 284 4.37 -3.35 0.68
C GLN A 284 5.90 -3.37 0.41
N SER A 285 6.31 -3.61 -0.83
CA SER A 285 7.73 -3.58 -1.21
C SER A 285 7.92 -3.48 -2.73
N CYS A 286 9.13 -3.12 -3.14
CA CYS A 286 9.56 -3.22 -4.54
C CYS A 286 9.53 -4.68 -5.05
N GLU A 287 9.79 -5.68 -4.20
CA GLU A 287 9.72 -7.09 -4.60
C GLU A 287 8.27 -7.50 -4.91
N ALA A 288 7.28 -7.02 -4.15
CA ALA A 288 5.86 -7.23 -4.45
C ALA A 288 5.44 -6.58 -5.78
N TYR A 289 5.85 -5.33 -6.05
CA TYR A 289 5.62 -4.69 -7.36
C TYR A 289 6.28 -5.46 -8.51
N LYS A 290 7.53 -5.88 -8.37
CA LYS A 290 8.25 -6.70 -9.37
C LYS A 290 7.46 -7.96 -9.74
N HIS A 291 6.84 -8.64 -8.77
CA HIS A 291 6.08 -9.87 -9.01
C HIS A 291 4.71 -9.65 -9.69
N ARG A 292 4.28 -8.40 -9.87
CA ARG A 292 3.18 -8.04 -10.80
C ARG A 292 3.66 -7.78 -12.24
N GLY A 293 4.97 -7.80 -12.48
CA GLY A 293 5.59 -7.48 -13.77
C GLY A 293 5.93 -6.00 -13.96
N ASN A 294 5.94 -5.21 -12.88
CA ASN A 294 6.32 -3.80 -12.94
C ASN A 294 7.83 -3.62 -13.22
N ALA A 295 8.19 -2.55 -13.94
CA ALA A 295 9.58 -2.17 -14.22
C ALA A 295 10.10 -1.11 -13.24
N SER A 296 11.42 -0.88 -13.19
CA SER A 296 12.04 0.13 -12.31
C SER A 296 11.40 1.51 -12.44
N GLY A 297 11.17 2.20 -11.32
CA GLY A 297 10.48 3.49 -11.29
C GLY A 297 10.18 3.97 -9.87
N PHE A 298 9.49 5.10 -9.76
CA PHE A 298 8.99 5.60 -8.48
C PHE A 298 7.65 4.95 -8.13
N TYR A 299 7.51 4.49 -6.88
CA TYR A 299 6.32 3.83 -6.35
C TYR A 299 6.02 4.30 -4.93
N TYR A 300 4.73 4.46 -4.62
CA TYR A 300 4.27 4.51 -3.24
C TYR A 300 4.34 3.11 -2.64
N ILE A 301 4.89 2.99 -1.44
CA ILE A 301 5.01 1.76 -0.67
C ILE A 301 4.43 1.97 0.73
N ASP A 302 3.73 0.94 1.20
CA ASP A 302 3.04 0.88 2.49
C ASP A 302 3.53 -0.38 3.21
N SER A 303 4.51 -0.25 4.10
CA SER A 303 5.34 -1.39 4.53
C SER A 303 4.63 -2.36 5.48
N ASP A 304 3.60 -1.89 6.18
CA ASP A 304 2.76 -2.59 7.17
C ASP A 304 1.32 -2.81 6.70
N GLY A 305 0.82 -2.11 5.67
CA GLY A 305 -0.33 -2.45 4.82
C GLY A 305 -1.73 -2.21 5.43
N SER A 306 -1.96 -2.75 6.62
CA SER A 306 -3.15 -2.53 7.46
C SER A 306 -2.75 -1.98 8.84
N GLY A 307 -1.49 -1.54 8.95
CA GLY A 307 -0.90 -0.91 10.12
C GLY A 307 -0.91 0.63 10.02
N PRO A 308 -0.46 1.33 11.08
CA PRO A 308 -0.73 2.75 11.25
C PRO A 308 0.16 3.71 10.44
N LEU A 309 1.11 3.23 9.63
CA LEU A 309 2.04 4.11 8.89
C LEU A 309 1.50 4.46 7.50
N GLU A 310 1.50 5.75 7.16
CA GLU A 310 1.04 6.22 5.85
C GLU A 310 1.96 5.74 4.69
N PRO A 311 1.45 5.61 3.45
CA PRO A 311 2.27 5.20 2.30
C PRO A 311 3.22 6.30 1.84
N PHE A 312 4.46 5.96 1.50
CA PHE A 312 5.49 6.93 1.10
C PHE A 312 6.12 6.62 -0.26
N LEU A 313 6.55 7.67 -0.97
CA LEU A 313 7.08 7.59 -2.33
C LEU A 313 8.60 7.34 -2.33
N LEU A 314 9.04 6.27 -3.00
CA LEU A 314 10.47 5.93 -3.12
C LEU A 314 10.80 5.38 -4.53
N TYR A 315 12.08 5.17 -4.83
CA TYR A 315 12.51 4.57 -6.11
C TYR A 315 12.78 3.07 -5.97
N CYS A 316 12.08 2.26 -6.75
CA CYS A 316 12.33 0.84 -6.90
C CYS A 316 13.22 0.58 -8.13
N ASN A 317 14.41 0.02 -7.92
CA ASN A 317 15.19 -0.56 -9.00
C ASN A 317 14.95 -2.08 -9.06
N MET A 318 14.35 -2.58 -10.14
CA MET A 318 13.87 -3.96 -10.25
C MET A 318 14.51 -4.72 -11.43
N THR A 319 15.72 -4.31 -11.85
CA THR A 319 16.42 -4.84 -13.04
C THR A 319 16.81 -6.32 -12.93
N GLU A 320 17.12 -6.82 -11.73
CA GLU A 320 17.33 -8.26 -11.46
C GLU A 320 16.83 -8.63 -10.06
N THR A 321 17.47 -8.03 -9.04
CA THR A 321 16.99 -7.99 -7.65
C THR A 321 16.17 -6.72 -7.47
N ALA A 322 15.09 -6.77 -6.68
CA ALA A 322 14.36 -5.56 -6.32
C ALA A 322 15.10 -4.84 -5.18
N TRP A 323 15.54 -3.61 -5.46
CA TRP A 323 16.12 -2.67 -4.52
C TRP A 323 15.17 -1.51 -4.27
N THR A 324 14.86 -1.30 -3.01
CA THR A 324 14.28 -0.09 -2.44
C THR A 324 15.40 0.92 -2.23
N ILE A 325 15.35 2.06 -2.92
CA ILE A 325 16.33 3.15 -2.80
C ILE A 325 15.69 4.33 -2.06
N ILE A 326 16.20 4.66 -0.87
CA ILE A 326 15.68 5.73 -0.03
C ILE A 326 16.73 6.84 0.11
N GLN A 327 16.34 8.04 -0.32
CA GLN A 327 17.19 9.23 -0.37
C GLN A 327 17.15 10.03 0.95
N HIS A 328 18.17 10.86 1.16
CA HIS A 328 18.26 11.81 2.27
C HIS A 328 18.82 13.15 1.80
N ASN A 329 18.65 14.20 2.62
CA ASN A 329 18.99 15.60 2.33
C ASN A 329 20.51 15.93 2.22
N GLY A 330 21.40 14.93 2.20
CA GLY A 330 22.84 15.13 2.48
C GLY A 330 23.80 14.26 1.66
N SER A 331 23.45 13.94 0.41
CA SER A 331 24.27 13.06 -0.46
C SER A 331 25.49 13.74 -1.12
N ASP A 332 25.68 15.05 -0.91
CA ASP A 332 26.80 15.83 -1.43
C ASP A 332 28.05 15.79 -0.54
N LEU A 333 29.21 16.04 -1.14
CA LEU A 333 30.51 16.04 -0.46
C LEU A 333 30.64 17.20 0.53
N THR A 334 30.46 16.92 1.81
CA THR A 334 30.51 17.93 2.88
C THR A 334 31.94 18.03 3.46
N ARG A 335 32.53 19.23 3.45
CA ARG A 335 33.88 19.49 4.00
C ARG A 335 33.83 20.03 5.42
N VAL A 336 34.76 19.57 6.26
CA VAL A 336 34.84 19.88 7.70
C VAL A 336 36.25 20.31 8.09
N ARG A 337 36.35 21.36 8.92
CA ARG A 337 37.60 21.96 9.43
C ARG A 337 37.37 22.56 10.82
N ASN A 338 38.45 22.76 11.59
CA ASN A 338 38.46 23.47 12.87
C ASN A 338 37.61 22.83 14.00
N THR A 339 37.38 21.52 13.96
CA THR A 339 36.69 20.76 15.02
C THR A 339 37.66 20.23 16.07
N ASN A 340 37.17 20.01 17.29
CA ASN A 340 37.91 19.33 18.36
C ASN A 340 36.91 18.53 19.23
N PRO A 341 37.34 17.71 20.21
CA PRO A 341 36.42 16.93 21.04
C PRO A 341 35.45 17.75 21.91
N GLU A 342 35.77 19.02 22.21
CA GLU A 342 34.90 19.95 22.96
C GLU A 342 33.88 20.66 22.05
N ASN A 343 34.25 20.86 20.78
CA ASN A 343 33.43 21.45 19.71
C ASN A 343 33.44 20.53 18.46
N PRO A 344 32.72 19.40 18.53
CA PRO A 344 32.64 18.43 17.44
C PRO A 344 31.74 18.93 16.31
N TYR A 345 32.07 18.63 15.06
CA TYR A 345 31.10 18.78 13.97
C TYR A 345 30.09 17.63 14.02
N ALA A 346 28.82 17.94 13.80
CA ALA A 346 27.74 16.95 13.65
C ALA A 346 26.97 17.20 12.35
N GLY A 347 27.06 16.28 11.40
CA GLY A 347 26.21 16.22 10.22
C GLY A 347 24.99 15.35 10.50
N PHE A 348 23.81 15.78 10.07
CA PHE A 348 22.54 15.06 10.25
C PHE A 348 21.94 14.74 8.89
N PHE A 349 21.23 13.62 8.77
CA PHE A 349 20.61 13.16 7.54
C PHE A 349 19.11 12.95 7.73
N GLU A 350 18.31 13.78 7.06
CA GLU A 350 16.86 13.67 7.04
C GLU A 350 16.45 12.90 5.78
N TYR A 351 15.73 11.80 5.96
CA TYR A 351 15.27 10.93 4.89
C TYR A 351 13.89 11.35 4.39
N VAL A 352 13.53 10.92 3.17
CA VAL A 352 12.19 11.15 2.59
C VAL A 352 11.07 10.39 3.36
N ALA A 353 11.45 9.40 4.16
CA ALA A 353 10.55 8.56 4.95
C ALA A 353 10.74 8.79 6.46
N SER A 354 9.68 8.58 7.26
CA SER A 354 9.72 8.63 8.72
C SER A 354 10.62 7.55 9.31
N MET A 355 11.02 7.69 10.58
CA MET A 355 11.88 6.71 11.24
C MET A 355 11.20 5.33 11.37
N GLU A 356 9.88 5.34 11.55
CA GLU A 356 9.01 4.18 11.64
C GLU A 356 8.86 3.50 10.26
N GLN A 357 8.62 4.28 9.20
CA GLN A 357 8.57 3.79 7.80
C GLN A 357 9.91 3.17 7.38
N LEU A 358 11.03 3.82 7.73
CA LEU A 358 12.38 3.27 7.54
C LEU A 358 12.55 1.96 8.31
N GLN A 359 12.16 1.91 9.59
CA GLN A 359 12.30 0.70 10.40
C GLN A 359 11.46 -0.47 9.88
N ALA A 360 10.22 -0.23 9.46
CA ALA A 360 9.36 -1.24 8.83
C ALA A 360 10.00 -1.77 7.52
N THR A 361 10.44 -0.87 6.64
CA THR A 361 11.11 -1.21 5.38
C THR A 361 12.38 -2.03 5.59
N ILE A 362 13.26 -1.57 6.49
CA ILE A 362 14.52 -2.23 6.82
C ILE A 362 14.26 -3.61 7.41
N ASN A 363 13.33 -3.73 8.36
CA ASN A 363 13.00 -4.99 9.00
C ASN A 363 12.49 -6.03 7.98
N ARG A 364 11.63 -5.60 7.05
CA ARG A 364 11.07 -6.42 5.98
C ARG A 364 12.10 -6.84 4.92
N ALA A 365 13.09 -6.00 4.62
CA ALA A 365 14.12 -6.30 3.62
C ALA A 365 15.00 -7.52 3.99
N GLU A 366 15.49 -8.23 2.97
CA GLU A 366 16.44 -9.33 3.16
C GLU A 366 17.78 -8.83 3.71
N HIS A 367 18.29 -7.77 3.07
CA HIS A 367 19.59 -7.14 3.27
C HIS A 367 19.47 -5.63 3.03
N CYS A 368 20.19 -4.82 3.80
CA CYS A 368 20.30 -3.37 3.58
C CYS A 368 21.76 -2.93 3.68
N GLU A 369 22.15 -1.96 2.86
CA GLU A 369 23.48 -1.37 2.84
C GLU A 369 23.45 0.13 2.52
N GLN A 370 24.51 0.83 2.89
CA GLN A 370 24.69 2.25 2.63
C GLN A 370 26.18 2.55 2.43
N GLU A 371 26.54 3.21 1.33
CA GLU A 371 27.93 3.61 1.08
C GLU A 371 28.31 4.80 1.96
N LEU A 372 29.43 4.70 2.68
CA LEU A 372 30.02 5.80 3.42
C LEU A 372 31.47 6.01 2.97
N THR A 373 31.76 7.22 2.51
CA THR A 373 33.12 7.68 2.21
C THR A 373 33.56 8.71 3.24
N TYR A 374 34.71 8.46 3.88
CA TYR A 374 35.44 9.46 4.66
C TYR A 374 36.72 9.85 3.90
N TYR A 375 36.82 11.11 3.51
CA TYR A 375 38.04 11.72 2.97
C TYR A 375 38.75 12.47 4.08
N CYS A 376 40.07 12.36 4.11
CA CYS A 376 40.87 12.85 5.20
C CYS A 376 42.19 13.41 4.71
N LYS A 377 42.70 14.37 5.47
CA LYS A 377 44.03 14.93 5.36
C LYS A 377 44.45 15.29 6.77
N LYS A 378 45.36 14.52 7.36
CA LYS A 378 45.72 14.59 8.78
C LYS A 378 44.51 14.57 9.73
N SER A 379 43.49 13.78 9.42
CA SER A 379 42.24 13.70 10.19
C SER A 379 41.84 12.25 10.37
N ARG A 380 41.90 11.77 11.62
CA ARG A 380 41.87 10.34 11.96
C ARG A 380 40.47 9.87 12.37
N LEU A 381 40.27 8.57 12.31
CA LEU A 381 39.07 7.87 12.75
C LEU A 381 39.26 7.36 14.18
N LEU A 382 40.43 6.77 14.46
CA LEU A 382 40.81 6.16 15.74
C LEU A 382 42.15 6.70 16.24
N ASN A 383 42.31 6.85 17.56
CA ASN A 383 43.59 7.20 18.16
C ASN A 383 44.43 5.94 18.45
N LYS A 384 45.54 5.77 17.74
CA LYS A 384 46.44 4.60 17.83
C LYS A 384 47.07 4.36 19.21
N GLN A 385 47.01 5.31 20.15
CA GLN A 385 47.61 5.19 21.48
C GLN A 385 46.70 4.52 22.53
N ASP A 386 45.37 4.72 22.42
CA ASP A 386 44.39 4.33 23.45
C ASP A 386 43.10 3.72 22.86
N GLY A 387 42.95 3.69 21.53
CA GLY A 387 41.77 3.20 20.83
C GLY A 387 40.58 4.17 20.84
N THR A 388 40.74 5.41 21.31
CA THR A 388 39.62 6.37 21.40
C THR A 388 39.12 6.79 20.01
N PRO A 389 37.79 6.81 19.78
CA PRO A 389 37.22 7.25 18.52
C PRO A 389 37.27 8.77 18.39
N LEU A 390 37.81 9.23 17.26
CA LEU A 390 37.96 10.64 16.90
C LEU A 390 36.91 11.08 15.87
N SER A 391 36.41 10.14 15.08
CA SER A 391 35.26 10.33 14.20
C SER A 391 34.40 9.07 14.23
N TRP A 392 33.07 9.23 14.22
CA TRP A 392 32.12 8.12 14.32
C TRP A 392 30.78 8.48 13.66
N TRP A 393 29.89 7.50 13.54
CA TRP A 393 28.53 7.73 13.08
C TRP A 393 27.49 7.18 14.06
N ILE A 394 26.23 7.56 13.85
CA ILE A 394 25.07 7.17 14.65
C ILE A 394 23.96 6.78 13.67
N GLY A 395 23.24 5.71 13.99
CA GLY A 395 22.19 5.14 13.14
C GLY A 395 20.85 4.95 13.86
N ARG A 396 20.05 3.95 13.46
CA ARG A 396 18.67 3.79 13.92
C ARG A 396 18.51 3.56 15.43
N THR A 397 19.49 2.95 16.07
CA THR A 397 19.47 2.69 17.53
C THR A 397 19.88 3.90 18.37
N ASN A 398 20.30 5.00 17.74
CA ASN A 398 20.93 6.17 18.37
C ASN A 398 22.24 5.84 19.14
N GLU A 399 22.83 4.67 18.88
CA GLU A 399 24.13 4.24 19.44
C GLU A 399 25.30 4.76 18.58
N THR A 400 26.46 4.91 19.21
CA THR A 400 27.70 5.36 18.54
C THR A 400 28.42 4.20 17.89
N GLN A 401 28.58 4.26 16.58
CA GLN A 401 29.21 3.24 15.75
C GLN A 401 30.58 3.73 15.26
N THR A 402 31.63 2.99 15.63
CA THR A 402 33.04 3.38 15.40
C THR A 402 33.73 2.60 14.28
N TYR A 403 33.06 1.57 13.74
CA TYR A 403 33.48 0.88 12.52
C TYR A 403 33.04 1.69 11.29
N TRP A 404 33.83 1.61 10.22
CA TRP A 404 33.63 2.36 8.99
C TRP A 404 33.34 1.44 7.80
N GLY A 405 33.12 2.03 6.62
CA GLY A 405 32.74 1.31 5.41
C GLY A 405 33.62 0.08 5.14
N GLY A 406 32.96 -1.03 4.80
CA GLY A 406 33.59 -2.33 4.54
C GLY A 406 33.81 -3.23 5.77
N SER A 407 33.65 -2.72 7.00
CA SER A 407 33.90 -3.50 8.22
C SER A 407 32.63 -3.87 9.00
N SER A 408 32.76 -4.82 9.93
CA SER A 408 31.71 -5.23 10.89
C SER A 408 31.92 -4.55 12.26
N PRO A 409 30.89 -4.51 13.14
CA PRO A 409 30.99 -3.86 14.45
C PRO A 409 32.14 -4.35 15.33
N ASP A 410 32.45 -5.64 15.30
CA ASP A 410 33.53 -6.26 16.09
C ASP A 410 34.95 -5.96 15.55
N LEU A 411 35.06 -5.44 14.32
CA LEU A 411 36.31 -5.27 13.61
C LEU A 411 36.63 -3.78 13.44
N GLN A 412 37.52 -3.26 14.31
CA GLN A 412 38.08 -1.90 14.26
C GLN A 412 39.07 -1.75 13.10
N LYS A 413 38.53 -1.81 11.87
CA LYS A 413 39.23 -1.69 10.59
C LYS A 413 38.35 -0.94 9.59
N CYS A 414 38.95 -0.54 8.47
CA CYS A 414 38.28 -0.11 7.25
C CYS A 414 38.50 -1.16 6.14
N THR A 415 37.83 -1.01 4.99
CA THR A 415 38.00 -1.89 3.80
C THR A 415 39.46 -2.27 3.54
N CYS A 416 40.38 -1.29 3.50
CA CYS A 416 41.78 -1.55 3.17
C CYS A 416 42.52 -2.40 4.21
N GLY A 417 42.09 -2.35 5.48
CA GLY A 417 42.67 -3.12 6.58
C GLY A 417 42.19 -4.58 6.63
N LEU A 418 41.11 -4.87 5.91
CA LEU A 418 40.58 -6.22 5.68
C LEU A 418 41.18 -6.83 4.40
N GLU A 419 41.28 -6.04 3.32
CA GLU A 419 41.93 -6.43 2.06
C GLU A 419 43.48 -6.51 2.16
N GLY A 420 44.07 -5.84 3.15
CA GLY A 420 45.53 -5.81 3.37
C GLY A 420 46.28 -4.84 2.45
N ASN A 421 45.62 -3.81 1.92
CA ASN A 421 46.11 -2.90 0.89
C ASN A 421 46.11 -1.41 1.29
N CYS A 422 45.99 -1.08 2.59
CA CYS A 422 46.13 0.30 3.07
C CYS A 422 47.50 0.91 2.69
N ILE A 423 47.52 2.23 2.54
CA ILE A 423 48.71 3.02 2.12
C ILE A 423 49.89 2.85 3.10
N ASP A 424 49.60 2.72 4.40
CA ASP A 424 50.57 2.30 5.42
C ASP A 424 50.04 1.06 6.15
N SER A 425 50.78 -0.05 6.04
CA SER A 425 50.43 -1.34 6.63
C SER A 425 50.54 -1.38 8.17
N GLN A 426 51.00 -0.30 8.81
CA GLN A 426 50.94 -0.12 10.26
C GLN A 426 49.58 0.39 10.78
N TYR A 427 48.60 0.58 9.90
CA TYR A 427 47.26 1.10 10.22
C TYR A 427 46.19 0.23 9.55
N TYR A 428 44.96 0.23 10.10
CA TYR A 428 43.84 -0.54 9.56
C TYR A 428 42.83 0.30 8.75
N CYS A 429 43.10 1.61 8.64
CA CYS A 429 42.36 2.63 7.89
C CYS A 429 43.40 3.61 7.33
N ASN A 430 43.21 4.09 6.10
CA ASN A 430 44.11 5.06 5.47
C ASN A 430 44.17 6.39 6.23
N CYS A 431 43.06 6.80 6.85
CA CYS A 431 42.94 8.07 7.55
C CYS A 431 43.65 8.12 8.90
N ASP A 432 43.92 6.97 9.52
CA ASP A 432 44.64 6.91 10.80
C ASP A 432 46.16 7.15 10.65
N ALA A 433 46.69 7.06 9.43
CA ALA A 433 48.11 7.26 9.11
C ALA A 433 48.57 8.74 9.11
N ASP A 434 47.68 9.68 9.43
CA ASP A 434 47.93 11.14 9.58
C ASP A 434 48.60 11.84 8.38
N TRP A 435 48.32 11.33 7.17
CA TRP A 435 48.97 11.75 5.91
C TRP A 435 48.71 13.21 5.53
N ASN A 436 49.71 13.89 4.99
CA ASN A 436 49.65 15.32 4.61
C ASN A 436 48.85 15.58 3.32
N GLU A 437 48.62 14.56 2.51
CA GLU A 437 47.82 14.60 1.28
C GLU A 437 46.42 14.02 1.53
N TRP A 438 45.51 14.16 0.56
CA TRP A 438 44.15 13.62 0.69
C TRP A 438 44.14 12.12 0.45
N THR A 439 43.70 11.35 1.45
CA THR A 439 43.36 9.93 1.34
C THR A 439 41.88 9.71 1.68
N ASN A 440 41.40 8.48 1.55
CA ASN A 440 40.06 8.11 1.95
C ASN A 440 39.98 6.67 2.49
N ASP A 441 38.96 6.46 3.31
CA ASP A 441 38.42 5.15 3.65
C ASP A 441 36.98 5.12 3.13
N THR A 442 36.70 4.16 2.23
CA THR A 442 35.42 4.02 1.51
C THR A 442 34.91 2.60 1.64
N GLY A 443 33.61 2.43 1.84
CA GLY A 443 32.98 1.12 1.73
C GLY A 443 31.51 1.12 2.13
N LEU A 444 30.90 -0.05 2.01
CA LEU A 444 29.51 -0.29 2.40
C LEU A 444 29.41 -0.55 3.90
N LEU A 445 28.50 0.15 4.57
CA LEU A 445 27.95 -0.25 5.86
C LEU A 445 26.78 -1.20 5.57
N SER A 446 26.85 -2.45 6.02
CA SER A 446 25.88 -3.52 5.68
C SER A 446 25.23 -4.20 6.90
N TYR A 447 25.58 -3.78 8.12
CA TYR A 447 24.97 -4.32 9.33
C TYR A 447 23.58 -3.70 9.54
N LYS A 448 22.56 -4.40 9.01
CA LYS A 448 21.16 -3.98 8.93
C LYS A 448 20.60 -3.37 10.22
N GLU A 449 20.97 -3.89 11.38
CA GLU A 449 20.42 -3.47 12.66
C GLU A 449 20.82 -2.05 13.09
N HIS A 450 21.93 -1.52 12.58
CA HIS A 450 22.38 -0.15 12.84
C HIS A 450 21.90 0.86 11.77
N LEU A 451 21.60 0.42 10.55
CA LEU A 451 21.19 1.29 9.44
C LEU A 451 19.79 1.89 9.64
N PRO A 452 19.47 3.07 9.07
CA PRO A 452 20.33 3.91 8.24
C PRO A 452 21.29 4.76 9.09
N VAL A 453 22.30 5.36 8.47
CA VAL A 453 23.09 6.43 9.12
C VAL A 453 22.22 7.68 9.24
N THR A 454 21.97 8.13 10.46
CA THR A 454 21.18 9.33 10.77
C THR A 454 22.06 10.53 11.11
N LYS A 455 23.31 10.29 11.54
CA LYS A 455 24.26 11.35 11.93
C LYS A 455 25.71 10.89 11.81
N ILE A 456 26.62 11.81 11.45
CA ILE A 456 28.08 11.65 11.48
C ILE A 456 28.69 12.69 12.42
N VAL A 457 29.74 12.32 13.15
CA VAL A 457 30.47 13.19 14.09
C VAL A 457 31.97 13.16 13.79
N ILE A 458 32.60 14.34 13.72
CA ILE A 458 34.01 14.51 13.32
C ILE A 458 34.72 15.48 14.28
N THR A 459 35.75 15.00 14.98
CA THR A 459 36.45 15.78 16.02
C THR A 459 37.92 16.09 15.73
N ASP A 460 38.60 15.35 14.85
CA ASP A 460 40.03 15.54 14.58
C ASP A 460 40.27 16.42 13.33
N THR A 461 39.79 17.68 13.32
CA THR A 461 40.10 18.68 12.26
C THR A 461 40.66 20.02 12.75
N GLY A 462 40.97 20.14 14.04
CA GLY A 462 41.54 21.33 14.67
C GLY A 462 43.06 21.36 14.71
N ARG A 463 43.74 20.31 14.23
CA ARG A 463 45.22 20.26 14.15
C ARG A 463 45.73 21.04 12.92
N PRO A 464 46.97 21.57 12.93
CA PRO A 464 47.49 22.34 11.79
C PRO A 464 47.48 21.55 10.48
N HIS A 465 46.84 22.13 9.45
CA HIS A 465 46.59 21.52 8.12
C HIS A 465 45.71 20.25 8.12
N SER A 466 44.98 20.01 9.21
CA SER A 466 44.00 18.94 9.31
C SER A 466 42.67 19.33 8.64
N GLU A 467 42.15 18.45 7.80
CA GLU A 467 40.91 18.64 7.06
C GLU A 467 40.21 17.29 6.88
N ALA A 468 38.88 17.30 6.89
CA ALA A 468 38.06 16.15 6.54
C ALA A 468 37.01 16.52 5.49
N ALA A 469 36.48 15.51 4.81
CA ALA A 469 35.22 15.61 4.09
C ALA A 469 34.52 14.25 4.11
N TYR A 470 33.21 14.21 4.01
CA TYR A 470 32.46 12.96 3.94
C TYR A 470 31.39 13.00 2.86
N LYS A 471 30.99 11.81 2.42
CA LYS A 471 29.84 11.59 1.54
C LYS A 471 29.10 10.34 1.99
N LEU A 472 27.79 10.43 2.11
CA LEU A 472 26.89 9.32 2.42
C LEU A 472 26.01 9.04 1.20
N GLY A 473 25.90 7.78 0.79
CA GLY A 473 24.99 7.32 -0.25
C GLY A 473 23.56 7.11 0.27
N PRO A 474 22.57 6.90 -0.61
CA PRO A 474 21.22 6.52 -0.19
C PRO A 474 21.23 5.19 0.58
N LEU A 475 20.19 4.95 1.36
CA LEU A 475 19.94 3.62 1.91
C LEU A 475 19.44 2.70 0.79
N LEU A 476 20.11 1.56 0.62
CA LEU A 476 19.82 0.55 -0.38
C LEU A 476 19.38 -0.73 0.32
N CYS A 477 18.08 -1.03 0.29
CA CYS A 477 17.52 -2.28 0.85
C CYS A 477 17.03 -3.19 -0.27
N ARG A 478 17.29 -4.50 -0.21
CA ARG A 478 16.87 -5.47 -1.24
C ARG A 478 16.08 -6.65 -0.68
N GLY A 479 15.28 -7.23 -1.55
CA GLY A 479 14.44 -8.39 -1.24
C GLY A 479 13.32 -8.07 -0.24
N ASP A 480 12.53 -9.08 0.10
CA ASP A 480 11.40 -8.96 1.01
C ASP A 480 11.19 -10.31 1.73
N ARG A 481 11.54 -10.37 3.01
CA ARG A 481 11.41 -11.59 3.82
C ARG A 481 9.93 -11.96 4.01
N SER A 482 9.06 -10.99 4.30
CA SER A 482 7.63 -11.23 4.49
C SER A 482 6.95 -11.76 3.22
N PHE A 483 7.34 -11.29 2.03
CA PHE A 483 6.79 -11.77 0.76
C PHE A 483 7.26 -13.20 0.44
N TRP A 484 8.47 -13.60 0.83
CA TRP A 484 9.00 -14.93 0.50
C TRP A 484 8.70 -16.01 1.54
N ASN A 485 8.65 -15.63 2.82
CA ASN A 485 8.21 -16.42 3.98
C ASN A 485 7.05 -17.36 3.64
N SER A 486 7.35 -18.67 3.53
CA SER A 486 6.40 -19.70 3.10
C SER A 486 6.56 -21.05 3.80
N ALA A 487 5.49 -21.83 3.79
CA ALA A 487 5.50 -23.22 4.26
C ALA A 487 4.77 -24.12 3.25
N SER A 488 5.27 -25.35 3.10
CA SER A 488 4.68 -26.42 2.29
C SER A 488 4.12 -27.53 3.19
N PHE A 489 2.86 -27.89 2.95
CA PHE A 489 2.07 -28.86 3.71
C PHE A 489 1.90 -30.14 2.89
N ASP A 490 2.52 -31.23 3.34
CA ASP A 490 2.61 -32.48 2.58
C ASP A 490 1.48 -33.49 2.92
N THR A 491 0.78 -33.32 4.05
CA THR A 491 -0.27 -34.23 4.52
C THR A 491 -1.52 -33.48 5.00
N GLU A 492 -2.71 -34.07 4.85
CA GLU A 492 -3.99 -33.48 5.34
C GLU A 492 -4.07 -33.38 6.88
N ALA A 493 -3.10 -33.96 7.60
CA ALA A 493 -2.97 -33.90 9.04
C ALA A 493 -1.89 -32.91 9.52
N SER A 494 -1.10 -32.35 8.59
CA SER A 494 -0.09 -31.33 8.85
C SER A 494 -0.73 -29.95 9.08
N TYR A 495 -0.14 -29.15 9.97
CA TYR A 495 -0.57 -27.78 10.27
C TYR A 495 0.53 -27.04 11.04
N LEU A 496 0.60 -25.72 10.85
CA LEU A 496 1.29 -24.81 11.76
C LEU A 496 0.29 -24.28 12.79
N HIS A 497 0.77 -23.88 13.97
CA HIS A 497 -0.07 -23.21 14.95
C HIS A 497 0.64 -22.01 15.61
N PHE A 498 -0.15 -20.97 15.87
CA PHE A 498 0.26 -19.67 16.38
C PHE A 498 -0.63 -19.26 17.58
N PRO A 499 -0.29 -18.18 18.32
CA PRO A 499 -1.19 -17.61 19.32
C PRO A 499 -2.57 -17.27 18.76
N THR A 500 -3.57 -17.14 19.64
CA THR A 500 -4.93 -16.73 19.29
C THR A 500 -4.94 -15.41 18.51
N PHE A 501 -5.71 -15.36 17.43
CA PHE A 501 -5.87 -14.14 16.64
C PHE A 501 -6.75 -13.12 17.36
N HIS A 502 -6.24 -11.89 17.51
CA HIS A 502 -6.98 -10.74 18.04
C HIS A 502 -7.51 -9.88 16.90
N GLY A 503 -8.84 -9.85 16.75
CA GLY A 503 -9.55 -9.21 15.65
C GLY A 503 -11.02 -8.93 16.00
N GLU A 504 -11.27 -8.54 17.26
CA GLU A 504 -12.58 -8.53 17.89
C GLU A 504 -13.58 -7.61 17.15
N LEU A 505 -13.16 -6.41 16.75
CA LEU A 505 -13.96 -5.43 15.99
C LEU A 505 -13.57 -5.35 14.50
N SER A 506 -12.33 -5.68 14.17
CA SER A 506 -11.79 -5.63 12.80
C SER A 506 -10.72 -6.70 12.62
N ALA A 507 -10.84 -7.46 11.55
CA ALA A 507 -10.00 -8.59 11.18
C ALA A 507 -9.63 -8.50 9.70
N ASP A 508 -8.34 -8.36 9.42
CA ASP A 508 -7.72 -8.44 8.09
C ASP A 508 -6.87 -9.72 8.06
N VAL A 509 -7.03 -10.52 7.01
CA VAL A 509 -6.15 -11.66 6.73
C VAL A 509 -5.79 -11.65 5.25
N SER A 510 -4.51 -11.67 4.93
CA SER A 510 -4.01 -11.82 3.56
C SER A 510 -2.88 -12.84 3.47
N PHE A 511 -2.88 -13.63 2.39
CA PHE A 511 -1.86 -14.64 2.10
C PHE A 511 -1.89 -15.05 0.62
N PHE A 512 -0.82 -15.69 0.17
CA PHE A 512 -0.82 -16.44 -1.09
C PHE A 512 -0.92 -17.94 -0.81
N PHE A 513 -1.65 -18.68 -1.63
CA PHE A 513 -1.64 -20.15 -1.64
C PHE A 513 -1.29 -20.71 -3.02
N LYS A 514 -0.80 -21.94 -3.06
CA LYS A 514 -0.56 -22.71 -4.29
C LYS A 514 -0.85 -24.18 -4.05
N THR A 515 -1.68 -24.81 -4.89
CA THR A 515 -2.07 -26.22 -4.72
C THR A 515 -2.41 -26.93 -6.02
N THR A 516 -2.50 -28.26 -5.96
CA THR A 516 -3.16 -29.14 -6.93
C THR A 516 -4.36 -29.87 -6.33
N ALA A 517 -4.58 -29.79 -5.00
CA ALA A 517 -5.70 -30.43 -4.31
C ALA A 517 -7.02 -29.70 -4.60
N SER A 518 -8.13 -30.44 -4.59
CA SER A 518 -9.46 -29.90 -4.94
C SER A 518 -10.13 -29.13 -3.80
N SER A 519 -9.62 -29.24 -2.57
CA SER A 519 -10.15 -28.59 -1.36
C SER A 519 -9.13 -28.61 -0.23
N GLY A 520 -9.29 -27.75 0.78
CA GLY A 520 -8.51 -27.77 2.02
C GLY A 520 -8.70 -26.51 2.86
N VAL A 521 -8.56 -26.62 4.19
CA VAL A 521 -8.65 -25.47 5.11
C VAL A 521 -7.30 -24.74 5.21
N PHE A 522 -7.27 -23.47 4.82
CA PHE A 522 -6.06 -22.64 4.88
C PHE A 522 -5.78 -22.12 6.29
N LEU A 523 -6.84 -21.75 7.02
CA LEU A 523 -6.75 -21.09 8.32
C LEU A 523 -8.02 -21.35 9.14
N GLU A 524 -7.85 -21.59 10.44
CA GLU A 524 -8.93 -21.80 11.41
C GLU A 524 -8.55 -21.26 12.79
N ASN A 525 -9.39 -20.41 13.40
CA ASN A 525 -9.37 -20.11 14.83
C ASN A 525 -10.78 -20.29 15.40
N LEU A 526 -10.88 -20.90 16.58
CA LEU A 526 -12.14 -21.21 17.24
C LEU A 526 -12.31 -20.37 18.54
N GLY A 527 -13.55 -20.14 18.93
CA GLY A 527 -14.01 -19.57 20.19
C GLY A 527 -14.88 -20.57 20.97
N ILE A 528 -15.87 -20.08 21.72
CA ILE A 528 -16.88 -20.94 22.38
C ILE A 528 -18.03 -21.26 21.41
N THR A 529 -18.57 -20.22 20.79
CA THR A 529 -19.55 -20.23 19.69
C THR A 529 -18.88 -19.76 18.40
N ASP A 530 -18.12 -18.68 18.53
CA ASP A 530 -17.48 -17.92 17.49
C ASP A 530 -16.39 -18.73 16.77
N PHE A 531 -16.14 -18.41 15.50
CA PHE A 531 -14.98 -18.91 14.78
C PHE A 531 -14.63 -18.01 13.60
N ILE A 532 -13.44 -18.22 13.03
CA ILE A 532 -13.03 -17.71 11.73
C ILE A 532 -12.34 -18.84 10.95
N ARG A 533 -12.78 -19.11 9.72
CA ARG A 533 -12.20 -20.15 8.84
C ARG A 533 -12.16 -19.69 7.39
N ILE A 534 -11.04 -19.97 6.73
CA ILE A 534 -10.82 -19.73 5.29
C ILE A 534 -10.48 -21.07 4.64
N GLU A 535 -11.23 -21.49 3.61
CA GLU A 535 -11.05 -22.78 2.95
C GLU A 535 -11.12 -22.69 1.41
N LEU A 536 -10.36 -23.54 0.72
CA LEU A 536 -10.67 -23.95 -0.65
C LEU A 536 -11.80 -24.99 -0.55
N ARG A 537 -13.00 -24.60 -0.95
CA ARG A 537 -14.21 -25.45 -0.86
C ARG A 537 -14.33 -26.39 -2.06
N SER A 538 -13.91 -25.93 -3.23
CA SER A 538 -13.82 -26.72 -4.47
C SER A 538 -12.74 -26.13 -5.38
N PRO A 539 -12.36 -26.79 -6.49
CA PRO A 539 -11.33 -26.30 -7.41
C PRO A 539 -11.52 -24.87 -7.94
N THR A 540 -12.74 -24.32 -7.90
CA THR A 540 -13.07 -22.96 -8.40
C THR A 540 -13.66 -22.04 -7.34
N VAL A 541 -13.72 -22.46 -6.06
CA VAL A 541 -14.40 -21.71 -4.99
C VAL A 541 -13.56 -21.65 -3.72
N VAL A 542 -13.21 -20.42 -3.31
CA VAL A 542 -12.64 -20.13 -1.99
C VAL A 542 -13.73 -19.51 -1.12
N THR A 543 -13.87 -19.98 0.11
CA THR A 543 -14.89 -19.56 1.07
C THR A 543 -14.26 -18.97 2.33
N PHE A 544 -14.77 -17.81 2.73
CA PHE A 544 -14.60 -17.21 4.04
C PHE A 544 -15.83 -17.51 4.89
N SER A 545 -15.64 -17.89 6.15
CA SER A 545 -16.73 -18.25 7.07
C SER A 545 -16.40 -17.83 8.51
N PHE A 546 -17.40 -17.33 9.23
CA PHE A 546 -17.25 -16.87 10.61
C PHE A 546 -18.57 -16.93 11.38
N ASP A 547 -18.50 -16.91 12.72
CA ASP A 547 -19.63 -16.73 13.63
C ASP A 547 -19.21 -15.73 14.73
N VAL A 548 -20.15 -14.88 15.16
CA VAL A 548 -20.00 -13.81 16.17
C VAL A 548 -21.15 -13.85 17.19
N GLY A 549 -21.67 -15.05 17.45
CA GLY A 549 -22.71 -15.34 18.43
C GLY A 549 -24.15 -15.23 17.92
N ASN A 550 -24.35 -14.96 16.63
CA ASN A 550 -25.67 -14.96 15.97
C ASN A 550 -25.79 -15.99 14.82
N GLY A 551 -24.79 -16.85 14.63
CA GLY A 551 -24.81 -17.98 13.68
C GLY A 551 -23.75 -17.86 12.59
N PRO A 552 -23.44 -18.98 11.90
CA PRO A 552 -22.38 -19.01 10.89
C PRO A 552 -22.80 -18.26 9.61
N PHE A 553 -21.99 -17.29 9.22
CA PHE A 553 -22.05 -16.62 7.93
C PHE A 553 -20.97 -17.16 7.00
N GLU A 554 -21.26 -17.22 5.69
CA GLU A 554 -20.31 -17.63 4.66
C GLU A 554 -20.35 -16.66 3.47
N ILE A 555 -19.18 -16.36 2.91
CA ILE A 555 -18.99 -15.53 1.70
C ILE A 555 -17.97 -16.25 0.81
N SER A 556 -18.22 -16.37 -0.49
CA SER A 556 -17.38 -17.18 -1.38
C SER A 556 -17.12 -16.50 -2.71
N VAL A 557 -15.86 -16.49 -3.16
CA VAL A 557 -15.49 -16.08 -4.52
C VAL A 557 -15.45 -17.30 -5.42
N GLN A 558 -16.20 -17.26 -6.52
CA GLN A 558 -16.15 -18.27 -7.58
C GLN A 558 -15.35 -17.75 -8.78
N SER A 559 -14.38 -18.54 -9.23
CA SER A 559 -13.54 -18.24 -10.38
C SER A 559 -14.02 -18.95 -11.66
N PRO A 560 -13.87 -18.35 -12.86
CA PRO A 560 -14.07 -19.03 -14.14
C PRO A 560 -12.95 -20.05 -14.46
N THR A 561 -11.81 -19.99 -13.77
CA THR A 561 -10.69 -20.92 -13.90
C THR A 561 -10.40 -21.61 -12.56
N HIS A 562 -9.76 -22.78 -12.60
CA HIS A 562 -9.39 -23.51 -11.39
C HIS A 562 -8.29 -22.78 -10.60
N PHE A 563 -8.40 -22.80 -9.27
CA PHE A 563 -7.39 -22.37 -8.28
C PHE A 563 -6.41 -23.50 -7.89
N ASN A 564 -6.60 -24.71 -8.41
CA ASN A 564 -5.74 -25.88 -8.14
C ASN A 564 -4.82 -26.21 -9.34
N ASP A 565 -4.38 -25.18 -10.05
CA ASP A 565 -3.56 -25.23 -11.27
C ASP A 565 -2.04 -25.14 -11.00
N ASN A 566 -1.62 -25.24 -9.74
CA ASN A 566 -0.24 -25.05 -9.27
C ASN A 566 0.34 -23.64 -9.60
N GLN A 567 -0.50 -22.61 -9.60
CA GLN A 567 -0.11 -21.20 -9.55
C GLN A 567 -0.23 -20.63 -8.12
N TRP A 568 0.46 -19.52 -7.84
CA TRP A 568 0.22 -18.70 -6.66
C TRP A 568 -1.03 -17.83 -6.85
N HIS A 569 -2.05 -18.04 -6.01
CA HIS A 569 -3.23 -17.20 -5.89
C HIS A 569 -3.17 -16.36 -4.61
N HIS A 570 -3.64 -15.12 -4.65
CA HIS A 570 -3.67 -14.18 -3.51
C HIS A 570 -5.08 -14.15 -2.91
N VAL A 571 -5.23 -14.50 -1.63
CA VAL A 571 -6.47 -14.33 -0.87
C VAL A 571 -6.33 -13.11 0.03
N ARG A 572 -7.38 -12.28 0.05
CA ARG A 572 -7.59 -11.20 1.02
C ARG A 572 -9.00 -11.36 1.57
N VAL A 573 -9.13 -11.35 2.90
CA VAL A 573 -10.42 -11.26 3.58
C VAL A 573 -10.39 -10.16 4.63
N GLU A 574 -11.48 -9.43 4.72
CA GLU A 574 -11.69 -8.41 5.74
C GLU A 574 -13.02 -8.70 6.45
N ARG A 575 -13.09 -8.48 7.75
CA ARG A 575 -14.32 -8.46 8.54
C ARG A 575 -14.23 -7.32 9.54
N ASN A 576 -15.08 -6.31 9.40
CA ASN A 576 -15.04 -5.09 10.19
C ASN A 576 -16.43 -4.77 10.78
N MET A 577 -16.58 -3.60 11.40
CA MET A 577 -17.83 -3.07 11.99
C MET A 577 -18.97 -2.81 10.98
N LYS A 578 -18.74 -3.09 9.69
CA LYS A 578 -19.52 -2.57 8.57
C LYS A 578 -19.93 -3.65 7.57
N GLU A 579 -18.98 -4.50 7.22
CA GLU A 579 -19.12 -5.58 6.26
C GLU A 579 -18.04 -6.64 6.51
N ALA A 580 -18.24 -7.81 5.92
CA ALA A 580 -17.19 -8.77 5.67
C ALA A 580 -17.01 -8.92 4.14
N SER A 581 -15.78 -9.08 3.70
CA SER A 581 -15.44 -9.19 2.28
C SER A 581 -14.38 -10.27 2.02
N ILE A 582 -14.39 -10.78 0.79
CA ILE A 582 -13.38 -11.70 0.27
C ILE A 582 -13.01 -11.29 -1.16
N GLN A 583 -11.71 -11.18 -1.44
CA GLN A 583 -11.14 -11.05 -2.78
C GLN A 583 -10.12 -12.17 -3.01
N VAL A 584 -10.17 -12.78 -4.20
CA VAL A 584 -9.12 -13.68 -4.70
C VAL A 584 -8.53 -13.12 -5.99
N ASP A 585 -7.20 -13.03 -6.05
CA ASP A 585 -6.42 -12.41 -7.12
C ASP A 585 -6.91 -11.01 -7.51
N GLN A 586 -7.44 -10.86 -8.72
CA GLN A 586 -8.01 -9.63 -9.28
C GLN A 586 -9.51 -9.82 -9.61
N LEU A 587 -10.14 -10.87 -9.08
CA LEU A 587 -11.58 -11.05 -9.19
C LEU A 587 -12.31 -9.97 -8.39
N THR A 588 -13.57 -9.71 -8.76
CA THR A 588 -14.48 -8.84 -8.01
C THR A 588 -14.55 -9.28 -6.55
N PRO A 589 -14.37 -8.38 -5.57
CA PRO A 589 -14.60 -8.71 -4.16
C PRO A 589 -16.08 -9.02 -3.93
N GLU A 590 -16.36 -10.09 -3.20
CA GLU A 590 -17.72 -10.38 -2.69
C GLU A 590 -17.86 -9.81 -1.29
N THR A 591 -18.96 -9.12 -1.01
CA THR A 591 -19.17 -8.31 0.21
C THR A 591 -20.52 -8.59 0.86
N GLN A 592 -20.54 -8.84 2.17
CA GLN A 592 -21.75 -9.04 2.98
C GLN A 592 -21.82 -7.96 4.07
N PRO A 593 -22.89 -7.14 4.13
CA PRO A 593 -23.04 -6.13 5.19
C PRO A 593 -23.17 -6.77 6.57
N ALA A 594 -22.64 -6.09 7.59
CA ALA A 594 -22.71 -6.53 8.99
C ALA A 594 -24.16 -6.48 9.54
N PRO A 595 -24.55 -7.41 10.43
CA PRO A 595 -25.88 -7.41 11.05
C PRO A 595 -26.19 -6.13 11.83
N ALA A 596 -27.40 -5.60 11.66
CA ALA A 596 -27.84 -4.35 12.32
C ALA A 596 -28.13 -4.52 13.82
N ASP A 597 -28.28 -5.76 14.25
CA ASP A 597 -28.57 -6.26 15.60
C ASP A 597 -27.38 -6.20 16.58
N GLY A 598 -26.20 -5.73 16.13
CA GLY A 598 -25.09 -5.36 17.03
C GLY A 598 -24.19 -6.52 17.48
N HIS A 599 -24.37 -7.71 16.94
CA HIS A 599 -23.43 -8.83 17.08
C HIS A 599 -22.15 -8.55 16.27
N VAL A 600 -21.24 -7.79 16.88
CA VAL A 600 -20.03 -7.25 16.22
C VAL A 600 -18.70 -7.64 16.89
N LEU A 601 -18.72 -8.40 17.98
CA LEU A 601 -17.51 -8.87 18.66
C LEU A 601 -17.19 -10.31 18.27
N LEU A 602 -15.98 -10.56 17.75
CA LEU A 602 -15.46 -11.90 17.44
C LEU A 602 -14.60 -12.41 18.61
N GLN A 603 -15.08 -13.40 19.37
CA GLN A 603 -14.47 -13.88 20.62
C GLN A 603 -13.77 -15.24 20.47
N LEU A 604 -12.54 -15.20 19.96
CA LEU A 604 -11.69 -16.37 19.76
C LEU A 604 -10.93 -16.76 21.04
N ASN A 605 -10.66 -18.06 21.23
CA ASN A 605 -9.97 -18.59 22.41
C ASN A 605 -8.99 -19.75 22.13
N SER A 606 -9.07 -20.41 20.97
CA SER A 606 -8.10 -21.44 20.57
C SER A 606 -6.80 -20.81 20.08
N GLN A 607 -5.75 -21.62 19.95
CA GLN A 607 -4.64 -21.30 19.04
C GLN A 607 -5.18 -21.11 17.61
N LEU A 608 -4.46 -20.31 16.82
CA LEU A 608 -4.68 -20.21 15.38
C LEU A 608 -4.03 -21.41 14.68
N PHE A 609 -4.78 -22.11 13.84
CA PHE A 609 -4.30 -23.19 12.97
C PHE A 609 -4.13 -22.66 11.53
N VAL A 610 -3.03 -23.06 10.89
CA VAL A 610 -2.67 -22.66 9.52
C VAL A 610 -2.28 -23.90 8.71
N GLY A 611 -2.82 -24.04 7.52
CA GLY A 611 -2.71 -25.25 6.68
C GLY A 611 -3.57 -26.43 7.16
N GLY A 612 -4.33 -26.28 8.24
CA GLY A 612 -5.19 -27.34 8.76
C GLY A 612 -6.13 -26.88 9.86
N THR A 613 -6.77 -27.87 10.50
CA THR A 613 -7.84 -27.69 11.50
C THR A 613 -7.45 -28.27 12.86
N ALA A 614 -8.12 -27.83 13.93
CA ALA A 614 -7.95 -28.41 15.27
C ALA A 614 -8.22 -29.93 15.33
N THR A 615 -9.06 -30.46 14.44
CA THR A 615 -9.41 -31.90 14.35
C THR A 615 -8.47 -32.73 13.47
N ARG A 616 -7.48 -32.10 12.81
CA ARG A 616 -6.60 -32.73 11.79
C ARG A 616 -7.37 -33.43 10.66
N GLN A 617 -8.44 -32.81 10.15
CA GLN A 617 -9.24 -33.30 9.03
C GLN A 617 -9.44 -32.19 7.99
N ARG A 618 -9.48 -32.53 6.70
CA ARG A 618 -9.61 -31.56 5.59
C ARG A 618 -8.47 -30.51 5.58
N GLY A 619 -7.27 -30.89 6.05
CA GLY A 619 -6.08 -30.04 5.97
C GLY A 619 -5.74 -29.67 4.53
N PHE A 620 -5.03 -28.57 4.37
CA PHE A 620 -4.60 -28.06 3.08
C PHE A 620 -3.31 -28.74 2.63
N LEU A 621 -3.29 -29.19 1.38
CA LEU A 621 -2.11 -29.73 0.71
C LEU A 621 -1.56 -28.69 -0.26
N GLY A 622 -0.25 -28.43 -0.23
CA GLY A 622 0.40 -27.41 -1.05
C GLY A 622 1.10 -26.33 -0.22
N CYS A 623 1.22 -25.10 -0.74
CA CYS A 623 1.97 -24.04 -0.10
C CYS A 623 1.11 -22.86 0.38
N ILE A 624 1.48 -22.25 1.51
CA ILE A 624 1.01 -20.94 1.97
C ILE A 624 2.22 -20.00 2.11
N ARG A 625 2.06 -18.72 1.77
CA ARG A 625 3.14 -17.72 1.76
C ARG A 625 2.65 -16.32 2.14
N SER A 626 3.50 -15.53 2.80
CA SER A 626 3.23 -14.14 3.17
C SER A 626 1.91 -13.98 3.95
N LEU A 627 1.67 -14.88 4.92
CA LEU A 627 0.49 -14.81 5.78
C LEU A 627 0.61 -13.60 6.72
N GLN A 628 -0.35 -12.70 6.62
CA GLN A 628 -0.48 -11.51 7.43
C GLN A 628 -1.86 -11.46 8.12
N LEU A 629 -1.87 -10.96 9.34
CA LEU A 629 -3.04 -10.80 10.20
C LEU A 629 -3.04 -9.39 10.78
N ASN A 630 -4.02 -8.56 10.43
CA ASN A 630 -4.06 -7.15 10.85
C ASN A 630 -2.70 -6.44 10.57
N GLY A 631 -2.17 -6.59 9.36
CA GLY A 631 -0.84 -6.11 8.94
C GLY A 631 0.38 -6.87 9.51
N MET A 632 0.24 -7.64 10.59
CA MET A 632 1.35 -8.39 11.20
C MET A 632 1.69 -9.64 10.37
N THR A 633 2.93 -9.78 9.89
CA THR A 633 3.40 -11.02 9.25
C THR A 633 3.61 -12.12 10.29
N LEU A 634 3.07 -13.33 10.05
CA LEU A 634 3.42 -14.53 10.81
C LEU A 634 4.59 -15.27 10.14
N ASP A 635 5.65 -15.59 10.88
CA ASP A 635 6.77 -16.37 10.33
C ASP A 635 6.37 -17.85 10.18
N LEU A 636 6.21 -18.28 8.92
CA LEU A 636 5.87 -19.64 8.54
C LEU A 636 7.12 -20.52 8.43
N GLU A 637 8.28 -19.94 8.08
CA GLU A 637 9.53 -20.68 7.85
C GLU A 637 10.21 -21.09 9.16
N GLU A 638 10.29 -20.20 10.15
CA GLU A 638 10.75 -20.55 11.50
C GLU A 638 9.80 -21.57 12.13
N ARG A 639 8.48 -21.39 11.98
CA ARG A 639 7.49 -22.31 12.54
C ARG A 639 7.54 -23.70 11.87
N ALA A 640 7.76 -23.76 10.56
CA ALA A 640 7.90 -25.01 9.81
C ALA A 640 9.19 -25.77 10.15
N GLN A 641 10.32 -25.08 10.34
CA GLN A 641 11.60 -25.72 10.71
C GLN A 641 11.50 -26.59 11.98
N VAL A 642 10.57 -26.28 12.89
CA VAL A 642 10.33 -27.02 14.15
C VAL A 642 9.04 -27.86 14.15
N THR A 643 8.34 -28.00 13.02
CA THR A 643 7.06 -28.70 12.92
C THR A 643 7.15 -29.89 11.95
N PRO A 644 6.94 -31.15 12.40
CA PRO A 644 6.92 -32.31 11.52
C PRO A 644 5.85 -32.21 10.42
N GLU A 645 6.10 -32.83 9.27
CA GLU A 645 5.21 -32.88 8.09
C GLU A 645 4.92 -31.52 7.42
N VAL A 646 5.57 -30.44 7.84
CA VAL A 646 5.57 -29.13 7.18
C VAL A 646 7.01 -28.76 6.79
N GLN A 647 7.24 -28.37 5.54
CA GLN A 647 8.56 -27.95 5.06
C GLN A 647 8.64 -26.41 4.99
N PRO A 648 9.76 -25.77 5.39
CA PRO A 648 9.98 -24.35 5.17
C PRO A 648 10.24 -24.05 3.68
N GLY A 649 9.75 -22.90 3.23
CA GLY A 649 9.77 -22.48 1.83
C GLY A 649 8.71 -23.17 0.96
N CYS A 650 8.68 -22.80 -0.33
CA CYS A 650 7.87 -23.47 -1.35
C CYS A 650 8.52 -23.37 -2.73
N ARG A 651 8.83 -24.53 -3.33
CA ARG A 651 9.53 -24.63 -4.63
C ARG A 651 8.59 -24.44 -5.82
N GLY A 652 9.16 -24.10 -6.98
CA GLY A 652 8.42 -23.96 -8.23
C GLY A 652 7.77 -22.58 -8.35
N HIS A 653 8.60 -21.56 -8.52
CA HIS A 653 8.19 -20.17 -8.77
C HIS A 653 7.89 -19.94 -10.26
N CYS A 654 8.58 -20.64 -11.16
CA CYS A 654 8.38 -20.50 -12.61
C CYS A 654 7.04 -21.02 -13.12
N SER A 655 6.32 -21.87 -12.36
CA SER A 655 4.93 -22.18 -12.72
C SER A 655 4.09 -20.90 -12.75
N SER A 656 4.20 -20.09 -11.70
CA SER A 656 3.37 -18.91 -11.44
C SER A 656 3.83 -17.67 -12.21
N TYR A 657 5.15 -17.47 -12.25
CA TYR A 657 5.77 -16.25 -12.77
C TYR A 657 6.42 -16.41 -14.15
N GLY A 658 6.48 -17.64 -14.70
CA GLY A 658 7.11 -17.88 -16.01
C GLY A 658 6.50 -17.05 -17.15
N LYS A 659 5.20 -16.73 -17.06
CA LYS A 659 4.48 -15.83 -17.97
C LYS A 659 4.99 -14.37 -17.98
N LEU A 660 5.80 -13.97 -17.01
CA LEU A 660 6.47 -12.67 -17.00
C LEU A 660 7.71 -12.66 -17.92
N CYS A 661 8.29 -13.80 -18.26
CA CYS A 661 9.39 -13.88 -19.22
C CYS A 661 8.88 -13.75 -20.65
N ARG A 662 9.08 -12.57 -21.26
CA ARG A 662 8.60 -12.24 -22.61
C ARG A 662 9.61 -12.65 -23.68
N ASN A 663 9.21 -12.52 -24.95
CA ASN A 663 10.10 -12.55 -26.12
C ASN A 663 11.03 -13.78 -26.21
N GLY A 664 10.53 -14.96 -25.82
CA GLY A 664 11.28 -16.21 -25.84
C GLY A 664 12.26 -16.42 -24.69
N GLY A 665 12.31 -15.51 -23.71
CA GLY A 665 13.07 -15.67 -22.48
C GLY A 665 12.61 -16.88 -21.66
N LYS A 666 13.56 -17.65 -21.12
CA LYS A 666 13.26 -18.89 -20.37
C LYS A 666 13.21 -18.60 -18.88
N CYS A 667 12.12 -18.94 -18.20
CA CYS A 667 12.09 -18.82 -16.74
C CYS A 667 13.08 -19.82 -16.09
N ARG A 668 13.81 -19.36 -15.08
CA ARG A 668 14.76 -20.13 -14.28
C ARG A 668 14.43 -19.96 -12.80
N GLU A 669 14.30 -21.08 -12.09
CA GLU A 669 14.11 -21.12 -10.63
C GLU A 669 15.34 -20.56 -9.88
N ARG A 670 15.10 -19.98 -8.71
CA ARG A 670 16.11 -19.68 -7.68
C ARG A 670 15.66 -20.35 -6.36
N PRO A 671 16.52 -20.46 -5.33
CA PRO A 671 16.10 -20.90 -3.99
C PRO A 671 15.03 -20.00 -3.38
N ILE A 672 15.07 -18.72 -3.74
CA ILE A 672 14.06 -17.70 -3.43
C ILE A 672 13.73 -17.01 -4.76
N GLY A 673 12.52 -17.22 -5.28
CA GLY A 673 11.99 -16.58 -6.48
C GLY A 673 12.54 -17.13 -7.80
N PHE A 674 12.61 -16.27 -8.83
CA PHE A 674 12.94 -16.67 -10.20
C PHE A 674 13.71 -15.56 -10.95
N PHE A 675 14.19 -15.88 -12.16
CA PHE A 675 14.65 -14.90 -13.14
C PHE A 675 14.35 -15.35 -14.58
N CYS A 676 14.39 -14.43 -15.53
CA CYS A 676 14.25 -14.74 -16.95
C CYS A 676 15.62 -14.80 -17.62
N ASP A 677 15.97 -15.98 -18.14
CA ASP A 677 17.14 -16.21 -18.99
C ASP A 677 16.84 -15.71 -20.42
N CYS A 678 17.31 -14.49 -20.69
CA CYS A 678 17.18 -13.83 -21.99
C CYS A 678 18.32 -14.17 -22.97
N THR A 679 19.20 -15.15 -22.67
CA THR A 679 20.47 -15.35 -23.41
C THR A 679 20.24 -15.52 -24.91
N PHE A 680 19.21 -16.29 -25.28
CA PHE A 680 18.86 -16.63 -26.67
C PHE A 680 17.72 -15.77 -27.26
N SER A 681 17.56 -14.53 -26.78
CA SER A 681 16.64 -13.55 -27.37
C SER A 681 17.34 -12.21 -27.64
N ALA A 682 16.83 -11.44 -28.58
CA ALA A 682 17.34 -10.09 -28.91
C ALA A 682 16.89 -8.99 -27.90
N TYR A 683 16.64 -9.40 -26.65
CA TYR A 683 16.12 -8.58 -25.58
C TYR A 683 16.95 -8.74 -24.29
N THR A 684 16.75 -7.84 -23.33
CA THR A 684 17.41 -7.82 -22.02
C THR A 684 16.47 -7.32 -20.92
N GLY A 685 16.98 -7.15 -19.70
CA GLY A 685 16.21 -6.76 -18.52
C GLY A 685 15.47 -7.93 -17.83
N PRO A 686 14.82 -7.68 -16.68
CA PRO A 686 14.35 -8.72 -15.74
C PRO A 686 13.33 -9.70 -16.35
N PHE A 687 12.62 -9.24 -17.38
CA PHE A 687 11.49 -9.91 -18.03
C PHE A 687 11.73 -10.14 -19.54
N CYS A 688 12.96 -9.91 -20.02
CA CYS A 688 13.31 -9.93 -21.45
C CYS A 688 12.47 -8.97 -22.30
N SER A 689 12.13 -7.80 -21.74
CA SER A 689 11.26 -6.78 -22.38
C SER A 689 12.04 -5.65 -23.06
N ASN A 690 13.31 -5.43 -22.69
CA ASN A 690 14.09 -4.29 -23.20
C ASN A 690 14.71 -4.70 -24.54
N GLU A 691 14.37 -4.03 -25.64
CA GLU A 691 14.96 -4.32 -26.95
C GLU A 691 16.46 -3.99 -26.99
N ILE A 692 17.28 -4.86 -27.60
CA ILE A 692 18.68 -4.57 -27.86
C ILE A 692 18.79 -3.85 -29.22
N SER A 693 19.30 -2.62 -29.18
CA SER A 693 19.27 -1.66 -30.28
C SER A 693 20.67 -1.12 -30.59
N ALA A 694 20.99 -0.98 -31.87
CA ALA A 694 22.29 -0.47 -32.34
C ALA A 694 22.12 0.51 -33.51
N TYR A 695 22.84 1.64 -33.44
CA TYR A 695 23.03 2.55 -34.56
C TYR A 695 24.24 2.13 -35.39
N PHE A 696 24.06 2.06 -36.70
CA PHE A 696 25.09 1.74 -37.69
C PHE A 696 25.51 3.03 -38.41
N GLY A 697 26.79 3.38 -38.31
CA GLY A 697 27.41 4.43 -39.12
C GLY A 697 27.66 4.00 -40.57
N SER A 698 27.94 4.95 -41.45
CA SER A 698 28.25 4.71 -42.87
C SER A 698 29.35 3.67 -43.06
N GLY A 699 29.04 2.59 -43.79
CA GLY A 699 29.96 1.50 -44.09
C GLY A 699 30.19 0.48 -42.97
N SER A 700 29.46 0.57 -41.86
CA SER A 700 29.58 -0.38 -40.74
C SER A 700 28.92 -1.73 -41.03
N SER A 701 29.40 -2.79 -40.40
CA SER A 701 28.88 -4.15 -40.56
C SER A 701 29.03 -5.00 -39.29
N VAL A 702 28.03 -5.81 -39.00
CA VAL A 702 28.07 -6.87 -37.98
C VAL A 702 27.88 -8.21 -38.69
N ILE A 703 28.87 -9.09 -38.57
CA ILE A 703 28.87 -10.42 -39.18
C ILE A 703 28.80 -11.47 -38.06
N TYR A 704 27.73 -12.27 -38.04
CA TYR A 704 27.60 -13.45 -37.18
C TYR A 704 27.89 -14.72 -38.00
N ASN A 705 28.88 -15.50 -37.61
CA ASN A 705 29.24 -16.74 -38.29
C ASN A 705 28.56 -17.93 -37.61
N PHE A 706 28.06 -18.91 -38.36
CA PHE A 706 27.37 -20.07 -37.78
C PHE A 706 28.29 -21.27 -37.50
N GLN A 707 29.60 -21.09 -37.69
CA GLN A 707 30.63 -22.10 -37.42
C GLN A 707 31.78 -21.46 -36.64
N GLU A 708 32.30 -22.17 -35.65
CA GLU A 708 33.54 -21.79 -34.97
C GLU A 708 34.76 -21.94 -35.88
N ASN A 709 35.86 -21.25 -35.52
CA ASN A 709 37.11 -21.25 -36.27
C ASN A 709 37.83 -22.60 -36.25
N TYR A 710 37.45 -23.53 -37.14
CA TYR A 710 38.29 -24.68 -37.47
C TYR A 710 39.61 -24.19 -38.06
N LEU A 711 40.71 -24.62 -37.44
CA LEU A 711 42.07 -24.14 -37.74
C LEU A 711 42.43 -24.33 -39.22
N LEU A 712 42.79 -23.22 -39.87
CA LEU A 712 43.13 -23.15 -41.30
C LEU A 712 44.38 -23.99 -41.64
N SER A 713 44.16 -25.24 -42.07
CA SER A 713 45.16 -25.95 -42.86
C SER A 713 45.35 -25.22 -44.20
N LYS A 714 46.52 -24.60 -44.38
CA LYS A 714 46.90 -23.92 -45.63
C LYS A 714 47.21 -24.95 -46.73
N ASN A 715 46.17 -25.58 -47.30
CA ASN A 715 46.10 -26.01 -48.70
C ASN A 715 44.77 -26.75 -48.95
N SER A 716 43.80 -26.07 -49.56
CA SER A 716 42.64 -26.72 -50.17
C SER A 716 42.13 -25.92 -51.37
N SER A 717 41.81 -26.63 -52.44
CA SER A 717 41.21 -26.06 -53.65
C SER A 717 39.68 -25.98 -53.52
N SER A 718 39.01 -25.46 -54.55
CA SER A 718 37.54 -25.31 -54.65
C SER A 718 36.72 -26.62 -54.53
N HIS A 719 37.36 -27.76 -54.30
CA HIS A 719 36.71 -29.05 -54.05
C HIS A 719 36.44 -29.36 -52.57
N ALA A 720 36.90 -28.51 -51.63
CA ALA A 720 36.68 -28.74 -50.19
C ALA A 720 35.21 -28.66 -49.72
N ALA A 721 34.30 -28.09 -50.52
CA ALA A 721 32.93 -27.78 -50.10
C ALA A 721 32.06 -28.99 -49.69
N SER A 722 32.51 -30.23 -49.90
CA SER A 722 31.73 -31.46 -49.63
C SER A 722 31.65 -31.89 -48.15
N PHE A 723 32.28 -31.16 -47.22
CA PHE A 723 32.37 -31.52 -45.80
C PHE A 723 31.96 -30.39 -44.82
N HIS A 724 31.35 -29.31 -45.31
CA HIS A 724 31.41 -28.00 -44.62
C HIS A 724 30.06 -27.36 -44.20
N GLY A 725 28.94 -28.09 -44.10
CA GLY A 725 27.68 -27.44 -43.71
C GLY A 725 26.49 -28.34 -43.39
N ASP A 726 26.44 -28.86 -42.15
CA ASP A 726 25.27 -29.59 -41.63
C ASP A 726 24.07 -28.69 -41.30
N MET A 727 24.28 -27.38 -41.11
CA MET A 727 23.17 -26.48 -40.79
C MET A 727 22.25 -26.24 -42.00
N LYS A 728 21.08 -26.86 -41.90
CA LYS A 728 19.96 -26.79 -42.84
C LYS A 728 18.78 -26.09 -42.17
N LEU A 729 18.20 -25.10 -42.83
CA LEU A 729 16.96 -24.46 -42.40
C LEU A 729 15.84 -24.86 -43.36
N SER A 730 14.91 -25.69 -42.91
CA SER A 730 13.58 -25.85 -43.53
C SER A 730 12.55 -24.89 -42.92
N ARG A 731 12.86 -24.29 -41.76
CA ARG A 731 12.01 -23.32 -41.06
C ARG A 731 12.88 -22.25 -40.40
N GLU A 732 12.48 -20.99 -40.48
CA GLU A 732 13.06 -19.91 -39.68
C GLU A 732 12.07 -18.81 -39.33
N MET A 733 12.29 -18.16 -38.20
CA MET A 733 11.56 -16.97 -37.78
C MET A 733 12.55 -15.80 -37.70
N ILE A 734 12.26 -14.70 -38.37
CA ILE A 734 13.08 -13.50 -38.41
C ILE A 734 12.28 -12.36 -37.81
N LYS A 735 12.85 -11.68 -36.83
CA LYS A 735 12.26 -10.50 -36.20
C LYS A 735 13.30 -9.40 -36.10
N PHE A 736 12.93 -8.19 -36.47
CA PHE A 736 13.72 -7.00 -36.21
C PHE A 736 12.87 -5.74 -36.39
N SER A 737 13.26 -4.66 -35.71
CA SER A 737 12.78 -3.32 -36.00
C SER A 737 13.91 -2.53 -36.68
N PHE A 738 13.59 -1.63 -37.61
CA PHE A 738 14.61 -0.79 -38.25
C PHE A 738 14.14 0.64 -38.49
N ARG A 739 15.11 1.54 -38.64
CA ARG A 739 14.87 2.97 -38.87
C ARG A 739 15.98 3.58 -39.72
N THR A 740 15.65 4.15 -40.87
CA THR A 740 16.60 4.83 -41.77
C THR A 740 15.95 5.88 -42.67
N THR A 741 16.77 6.73 -43.27
CA THR A 741 16.44 7.69 -44.33
C THR A 741 17.30 7.48 -45.58
N ARG A 742 17.89 6.28 -45.75
CA ARG A 742 18.81 5.94 -46.85
C ARG A 742 18.21 4.88 -47.78
N THR A 743 18.44 5.06 -49.08
CA THR A 743 18.15 4.06 -50.13
C THR A 743 19.29 4.02 -51.15
N PRO A 744 19.57 2.86 -51.78
CA PRO A 744 19.19 1.54 -51.31
C PRO A 744 19.96 1.20 -50.01
N SER A 745 19.50 0.21 -49.24
CA SER A 745 20.20 -0.23 -48.02
C SER A 745 19.93 -1.69 -47.68
N LEU A 746 20.96 -2.39 -47.20
CA LEU A 746 20.89 -3.80 -46.80
C LEU A 746 20.59 -3.92 -45.29
N LEU A 747 19.40 -4.40 -44.94
CA LEU A 747 18.98 -4.55 -43.54
C LEU A 747 19.56 -5.84 -42.95
N LEU A 748 19.42 -6.95 -43.67
CA LEU A 748 19.86 -8.29 -43.24
C LEU A 748 20.21 -9.15 -44.46
N PHE A 749 21.32 -9.87 -44.39
CA PHE A 749 21.75 -10.87 -45.38
C PHE A 749 22.13 -12.17 -44.67
N VAL A 750 21.81 -13.32 -45.26
CA VAL A 750 22.27 -14.63 -44.81
C VAL A 750 22.82 -15.38 -46.01
N SER A 751 24.04 -15.89 -45.90
CA SER A 751 24.77 -16.57 -46.97
C SER A 751 24.92 -18.07 -46.73
N SER A 752 25.08 -18.84 -47.80
CA SER A 752 25.41 -20.27 -47.78
C SER A 752 26.67 -20.58 -48.61
N PHE A 753 27.39 -21.65 -48.24
CA PHE A 753 28.49 -22.19 -49.04
C PHE A 753 28.07 -22.69 -50.43
N TYR A 754 26.78 -22.92 -50.68
CA TYR A 754 26.25 -23.38 -51.97
C TYR A 754 25.77 -22.25 -52.90
N LYS A 755 25.98 -20.97 -52.53
CA LYS A 755 25.49 -19.78 -53.25
C LYS A 755 23.97 -19.60 -53.21
N GLU A 756 23.35 -20.22 -52.21
CA GLU A 756 22.01 -19.89 -51.72
C GLU A 756 22.11 -18.66 -50.80
N TYR A 757 21.07 -17.83 -50.75
CA TYR A 757 21.03 -16.69 -49.82
C TYR A 757 19.60 -16.24 -49.50
N LEU A 758 19.50 -15.51 -48.39
CA LEU A 758 18.37 -14.65 -48.04
C LEU A 758 18.87 -13.21 -47.93
N SER A 759 18.15 -12.25 -48.50
CA SER A 759 18.42 -10.83 -48.29
C SER A 759 17.15 -10.03 -48.02
N ILE A 760 17.26 -9.01 -47.19
CA ILE A 760 16.21 -8.05 -46.90
C ILE A 760 16.78 -6.66 -47.11
N ILE A 761 16.27 -5.94 -48.12
CA ILE A 761 16.79 -4.64 -48.54
C ILE A 761 15.67 -3.60 -48.63
N ILE A 762 16.04 -2.34 -48.50
CA ILE A 762 15.25 -1.22 -49.05
C ILE A 762 15.82 -0.91 -50.43
N ALA A 763 14.98 -0.99 -51.47
CA ALA A 763 15.37 -0.70 -52.84
C ALA A 763 15.47 0.82 -53.10
N LYS A 764 15.98 1.22 -54.27
CA LYS A 764 16.27 2.64 -54.61
C LYS A 764 15.03 3.55 -54.53
N ASN A 765 13.86 3.02 -54.85
CA ASN A 765 12.54 3.66 -54.77
C ASN A 765 11.96 3.73 -53.34
N GLY A 766 12.61 3.11 -52.35
CA GLY A 766 12.10 3.04 -50.97
C GLY A 766 11.24 1.82 -50.64
N SER A 767 10.95 0.92 -51.58
CA SER A 767 10.17 -0.29 -51.29
C SER A 767 11.01 -1.30 -50.48
N LEU A 768 10.41 -1.94 -49.49
CA LEU A 768 11.03 -3.07 -48.79
C LEU A 768 10.94 -4.31 -49.68
N GLN A 769 12.05 -5.03 -49.81
CA GLN A 769 12.12 -6.23 -50.65
C GLN A 769 12.88 -7.35 -49.95
N ILE A 770 12.21 -8.50 -49.84
CA ILE A 770 12.74 -9.75 -49.28
C ILE A 770 13.03 -10.70 -50.44
N ARG A 771 14.23 -11.28 -50.49
CA ARG A 771 14.67 -12.22 -51.54
C ARG A 771 15.10 -13.54 -50.94
N TYR A 772 14.53 -14.64 -51.43
CA TYR A 772 14.97 -16.00 -51.12
C TYR A 772 15.57 -16.64 -52.37
N LYS A 773 16.81 -17.11 -52.30
CA LYS A 773 17.43 -17.98 -53.31
C LYS A 773 17.82 -19.30 -52.65
N LEU A 774 16.89 -20.26 -52.66
CA LEU A 774 17.07 -21.59 -52.06
C LEU A 774 17.63 -22.65 -53.03
N ASN A 775 17.94 -22.25 -54.27
CA ASN A 775 18.62 -23.09 -55.25
C ASN A 775 19.58 -22.25 -56.09
N ARG A 776 20.85 -22.66 -56.14
CA ARG A 776 21.91 -21.96 -56.88
C ARG A 776 21.63 -21.77 -58.37
N TYR A 777 20.84 -22.67 -58.97
CA TYR A 777 20.49 -22.67 -60.41
C TYR A 777 19.23 -21.86 -60.75
N GLN A 778 18.51 -21.32 -59.76
CA GLN A 778 17.31 -20.51 -59.97
C GLN A 778 17.59 -19.04 -59.65
N GLU A 779 16.75 -18.15 -60.20
CA GLU A 779 16.69 -16.76 -59.75
C GLU A 779 16.02 -16.66 -58.37
N PRO A 780 16.29 -15.61 -57.58
CA PRO A 780 15.63 -15.42 -56.29
C PRO A 780 14.12 -15.20 -56.42
N ASP A 781 13.35 -15.79 -55.53
CA ASP A 781 11.98 -15.37 -55.24
C ASP A 781 12.01 -13.97 -54.61
N VAL A 782 11.38 -12.98 -55.25
CA VAL A 782 11.38 -11.58 -54.78
C VAL A 782 10.01 -11.16 -54.27
N VAL A 783 9.90 -10.85 -52.98
CA VAL A 783 8.69 -10.29 -52.36
C VAL A 783 8.87 -8.78 -52.16
N ASN A 784 8.21 -8.00 -53.02
CA ASN A 784 8.25 -6.53 -53.00
C ASN A 784 7.05 -5.93 -52.25
N PHE A 785 7.31 -4.92 -51.41
CA PHE A 785 6.33 -4.12 -50.68
C PHE A 785 6.56 -2.63 -50.97
N ASP A 786 5.72 -2.07 -51.84
CA ASP A 786 5.81 -0.73 -52.42
C ASP A 786 4.65 0.21 -52.00
N PHE A 787 3.87 -0.18 -51.00
CA PHE A 787 2.74 0.60 -50.47
C PHE A 787 3.15 1.91 -49.77
N LYS A 788 4.40 2.01 -49.29
CA LYS A 788 5.03 3.25 -48.80
C LYS A 788 6.54 3.20 -49.01
N ASN A 789 7.20 4.36 -48.93
CA ASN A 789 8.65 4.42 -48.75
C ASN A 789 9.00 4.02 -47.31
N MET A 790 9.80 2.96 -47.15
CA MET A 790 10.21 2.40 -45.86
C MET A 790 11.53 3.02 -45.32
N ALA A 791 12.06 4.03 -46.01
CA ALA A 791 13.16 4.89 -45.54
C ALA A 791 12.63 6.30 -45.22
N ASP A 792 11.51 6.37 -44.50
CA ASP A 792 10.82 7.62 -44.11
C ASP A 792 11.38 8.27 -42.83
N GLY A 793 12.29 7.59 -42.13
CA GLY A 793 12.86 8.04 -40.85
C GLY A 793 12.02 7.68 -39.62
N GLN A 794 11.00 6.85 -39.73
CA GLN A 794 10.27 6.22 -38.63
C GLN A 794 10.89 4.88 -38.22
N LEU A 795 10.36 4.26 -37.16
CA LEU A 795 10.66 2.88 -36.79
C LEU A 795 9.63 1.95 -37.45
N HIS A 796 10.11 0.94 -38.17
CA HIS A 796 9.28 -0.13 -38.74
C HIS A 796 9.57 -1.46 -38.06
N HIS A 797 8.55 -2.30 -37.88
CA HIS A 797 8.66 -3.61 -37.26
C HIS A 797 8.41 -4.70 -38.32
N ILE A 798 9.36 -5.64 -38.44
CA ILE A 798 9.34 -6.70 -39.45
C ILE A 798 9.34 -8.07 -38.76
N MET A 799 8.35 -8.89 -39.08
CA MET A 799 8.32 -10.32 -38.75
C MET A 799 8.21 -11.15 -40.03
N ILE A 800 9.03 -12.18 -40.14
CA ILE A 800 9.00 -13.18 -41.20
C ILE A 800 8.98 -14.56 -40.55
N ASN A 801 8.10 -15.45 -40.99
CA ASN A 801 8.07 -16.84 -40.56
C ASN A 801 7.97 -17.73 -41.80
N ARG A 802 9.01 -18.52 -42.09
CA ARG A 802 9.00 -19.50 -43.18
C ARG A 802 8.80 -20.91 -42.64
N GLU A 803 7.89 -21.64 -43.27
CA GLU A 803 7.78 -23.09 -43.16
C GLU A 803 7.90 -23.71 -44.55
N GLU A 804 9.02 -24.38 -44.80
CA GLU A 804 9.38 -25.04 -46.05
C GLU A 804 9.28 -24.07 -47.24
N GLY A 805 8.33 -24.28 -48.16
CA GLY A 805 8.12 -23.41 -49.31
C GLY A 805 7.20 -22.21 -49.04
N VAL A 806 6.70 -22.00 -47.82
CA VAL A 806 5.69 -20.96 -47.51
C VAL A 806 6.29 -19.90 -46.59
N VAL A 807 6.22 -18.63 -46.98
CA VAL A 807 6.70 -17.49 -46.19
C VAL A 807 5.52 -16.61 -45.80
N PHE A 808 5.34 -16.42 -44.49
CA PHE A 808 4.44 -15.43 -43.92
C PHE A 808 5.26 -14.19 -43.52
N ILE A 809 4.81 -13.01 -43.93
CA ILE A 809 5.49 -11.73 -43.69
C ILE A 809 4.48 -10.76 -43.08
N GLU A 810 4.89 -10.07 -42.02
CA GLU A 810 4.13 -9.06 -41.31
C GLU A 810 4.97 -7.79 -41.10
N ILE A 811 4.37 -6.63 -41.39
CA ILE A 811 4.99 -5.30 -41.34
C ILE A 811 4.08 -4.36 -40.56
N ASP A 812 4.65 -3.71 -39.55
CA ASP A 812 4.00 -2.71 -38.68
C ASP A 812 2.63 -3.17 -38.13
N ASP A 813 2.48 -4.47 -37.82
CA ASP A 813 1.26 -5.19 -37.39
C ASP A 813 0.00 -5.02 -38.27
N ASN A 814 0.12 -4.35 -39.43
CA ASN A 814 -1.00 -3.94 -40.27
C ASN A 814 -0.94 -4.55 -41.68
N THR A 815 0.25 -4.83 -42.22
CA THR A 815 0.41 -5.40 -43.56
C THR A 815 0.90 -6.84 -43.46
N ARG A 816 0.05 -7.80 -43.84
CA ARG A 816 0.37 -9.23 -43.85
C ARG A 816 0.37 -9.78 -45.28
N ARG A 817 1.29 -10.72 -45.57
CA ARG A 817 1.37 -11.40 -46.87
C ARG A 817 1.88 -12.83 -46.71
N GLU A 818 1.25 -13.74 -47.43
CA GLU A 818 1.71 -15.12 -47.63
C GLU A 818 2.27 -15.26 -49.05
N VAL A 819 3.38 -16.00 -49.20
CA VAL A 819 4.03 -16.25 -50.50
C VAL A 819 4.57 -17.69 -50.54
N HIS A 820 4.38 -18.36 -51.69
CA HIS A 820 5.04 -19.63 -51.98
C HIS A 820 6.34 -19.38 -52.77
N LEU A 821 7.44 -20.01 -52.34
CA LEU A 821 8.75 -19.95 -52.97
C LEU A 821 8.86 -20.95 -54.12
N ALA A 822 9.35 -20.50 -55.27
CA ALA A 822 9.68 -21.36 -56.40
C ALA A 822 11.15 -21.83 -56.39
N SER A 823 12.04 -21.17 -55.61
CA SER A 823 13.46 -21.51 -55.53
C SER A 823 13.77 -22.71 -54.61
N GLY A 824 12.85 -23.18 -53.77
CA GLY A 824 13.03 -24.38 -52.95
C GLY A 824 12.28 -24.37 -51.62
N THR A 825 12.55 -25.39 -50.79
CA THR A 825 11.96 -25.57 -49.45
C THR A 825 13.00 -25.64 -48.32
N GLU A 826 14.29 -25.78 -48.66
CA GLU A 826 15.39 -25.94 -47.72
C GLU A 826 16.52 -24.96 -48.07
N PHE A 827 17.08 -24.30 -47.05
CA PHE A 827 18.27 -23.46 -47.14
C PHE A 827 19.44 -24.24 -46.53
N SER A 828 20.38 -24.70 -47.35
CA SER A 828 21.44 -25.63 -46.95
C SER A 828 22.77 -24.94 -46.70
N ALA A 829 23.60 -25.51 -45.81
CA ALA A 829 24.99 -25.10 -45.57
C ALA A 829 25.15 -23.60 -45.28
N VAL A 830 24.36 -23.08 -44.33
CA VAL A 830 24.36 -21.66 -43.94
C VAL A 830 25.72 -21.27 -43.33
N LYS A 831 26.36 -20.23 -43.90
CA LYS A 831 27.72 -19.74 -43.60
C LYS A 831 27.70 -18.63 -42.53
N SER A 832 27.07 -17.51 -42.85
CA SER A 832 27.03 -16.33 -41.96
C SER A 832 25.83 -15.42 -42.23
N LEU A 833 25.44 -14.68 -41.20
CA LEU A 833 24.49 -13.56 -41.24
C LEU A 833 25.27 -12.23 -41.19
N VAL A 834 24.86 -11.27 -42.00
CA VAL A 834 25.46 -9.93 -42.09
C VAL A 834 24.37 -8.87 -41.91
N LEU A 835 24.62 -7.89 -41.04
CA LEU A 835 23.84 -6.67 -40.89
C LEU A 835 24.67 -5.48 -41.35
N GLY A 836 24.10 -4.59 -42.15
CA GLY A 836 24.82 -3.44 -42.70
C GLY A 836 25.64 -3.78 -43.95
N ARG A 837 26.91 -3.36 -44.00
CA ARG A 837 27.73 -3.45 -45.22
C ARG A 837 28.19 -4.87 -45.52
N MET A 838 28.07 -5.27 -46.78
CA MET A 838 28.58 -6.53 -47.32
C MET A 838 29.93 -6.31 -48.02
N LEU A 839 30.84 -7.27 -47.89
CA LEU A 839 32.21 -7.22 -48.46
C LEU A 839 32.40 -8.14 -49.67
N GLU A 840 31.68 -9.26 -49.74
CA GLU A 840 31.71 -10.21 -50.87
C GLU A 840 30.45 -10.04 -51.73
N HIS A 841 30.57 -9.69 -53.02
CA HIS A 841 29.43 -9.38 -53.90
C HIS A 841 29.24 -10.37 -55.06
N GLY A 842 30.09 -11.40 -55.17
CA GLY A 842 30.23 -12.19 -56.41
C GLY A 842 29.09 -13.13 -56.78
N ASP A 843 28.19 -13.46 -55.84
CA ASP A 843 27.22 -14.56 -55.95
C ASP A 843 25.76 -14.17 -55.64
N VAL A 844 25.44 -12.86 -55.68
CA VAL A 844 24.09 -12.32 -55.42
C VAL A 844 23.51 -11.58 -56.63
N ASP A 845 22.21 -11.27 -56.62
CA ASP A 845 21.59 -10.45 -57.67
C ASP A 845 22.08 -8.98 -57.62
N GLN A 846 21.82 -8.25 -58.71
CA GLN A 846 22.31 -6.87 -58.87
C GLN A 846 21.77 -5.90 -57.81
N GLU A 847 20.54 -6.07 -57.31
CA GLU A 847 19.97 -5.16 -56.31
C GLU A 847 20.48 -5.48 -54.90
N THR A 848 20.63 -6.77 -54.55
CA THR A 848 21.33 -7.17 -53.31
C THR A 848 22.79 -6.71 -53.32
N ALA A 849 23.50 -6.82 -54.45
CA ALA A 849 24.86 -6.30 -54.58
C ALA A 849 24.93 -4.78 -54.36
N LEU A 850 24.01 -4.02 -54.98
CA LEU A 850 23.93 -2.56 -54.84
C LEU A 850 23.59 -2.13 -53.40
N ALA A 851 22.61 -2.79 -52.77
CA ALA A 851 22.22 -2.51 -51.39
C ALA A 851 23.33 -2.88 -50.40
N GLY A 852 23.96 -4.05 -50.55
CA GLY A 852 25.05 -4.51 -49.69
C GLY A 852 26.33 -3.71 -49.85
N GLY A 853 26.62 -3.17 -51.04
CA GLY A 853 27.75 -2.26 -51.28
C GLY A 853 27.61 -0.90 -50.59
N GLN A 854 26.39 -0.37 -50.49
CA GLN A 854 26.07 0.81 -49.66
C GLN A 854 26.03 0.45 -48.16
N GLY A 855 25.48 -0.73 -47.83
CA GLY A 855 25.27 -1.22 -46.48
C GLY A 855 24.00 -0.65 -45.85
N PHE A 856 24.05 -0.41 -44.53
CA PHE A 856 22.98 0.26 -43.78
C PHE A 856 23.54 1.50 -43.09
N THR A 857 22.69 2.49 -42.84
CA THR A 857 22.97 3.61 -41.94
C THR A 857 21.67 4.05 -41.31
N GLY A 858 21.61 4.04 -39.99
CA GLY A 858 20.35 4.10 -39.25
C GLY A 858 20.40 3.21 -38.02
N CYS A 859 19.23 2.86 -37.47
CA CYS A 859 19.11 2.03 -36.27
C CYS A 859 18.48 0.67 -36.60
N LEU A 860 19.02 -0.40 -36.02
CA LEU A 860 18.41 -1.74 -35.98
C LEU A 860 18.11 -2.10 -34.52
N SER A 861 16.95 -2.69 -34.26
CA SER A 861 16.51 -3.14 -32.94
C SER A 861 16.03 -4.59 -32.97
N ALA A 862 16.13 -5.28 -31.84
CA ALA A 862 15.54 -6.59 -31.58
C ALA A 862 15.84 -7.65 -32.67
N VAL A 863 16.99 -7.54 -33.35
CA VAL A 863 17.34 -8.41 -34.48
C VAL A 863 17.56 -9.84 -34.00
N GLN A 864 16.72 -10.75 -34.47
CA GLN A 864 16.73 -12.17 -34.14
C GLN A 864 16.46 -13.03 -35.38
N LEU A 865 17.30 -14.04 -35.60
CA LEU A 865 17.07 -15.14 -36.54
C LEU A 865 16.95 -16.44 -35.74
N SER A 866 15.72 -16.95 -35.61
CA SER A 866 15.35 -18.10 -34.79
C SER A 866 15.80 -17.96 -33.32
N HIS A 867 16.98 -18.47 -32.96
CA HIS A 867 17.56 -18.39 -31.60
C HIS A 867 18.84 -17.53 -31.53
N VAL A 868 19.26 -16.92 -32.65
CA VAL A 868 20.48 -16.13 -32.76
C VAL A 868 20.15 -14.64 -32.77
N ALA A 869 20.75 -13.90 -31.83
CA ALA A 869 20.58 -12.45 -31.67
C ALA A 869 21.89 -11.71 -32.00
N PRO A 870 22.19 -11.43 -33.28
CA PRO A 870 23.49 -10.91 -33.71
C PRO A 870 23.88 -9.57 -33.07
N LEU A 871 22.92 -8.66 -32.81
CA LEU A 871 23.21 -7.40 -32.12
C LEU A 871 23.60 -7.61 -30.65
N LYS A 872 23.06 -8.64 -30.00
CA LYS A 872 23.36 -8.96 -28.59
C LYS A 872 24.80 -9.42 -28.43
N ALA A 873 25.24 -10.37 -29.26
CA ALA A 873 26.61 -10.85 -29.28
C ALA A 873 27.62 -9.79 -29.79
N ALA A 874 27.16 -8.79 -30.57
CA ALA A 874 28.00 -7.66 -30.98
C ALA A 874 28.19 -6.59 -29.89
N LEU A 875 27.20 -6.36 -29.03
CA LEU A 875 27.23 -5.32 -27.97
C LEU A 875 27.65 -5.85 -26.59
N TYR A 876 27.36 -7.12 -26.27
CA TYR A 876 27.64 -7.73 -24.97
C TYR A 876 28.40 -9.07 -25.15
N PRO A 877 29.64 -9.05 -25.66
CA PRO A 877 30.43 -10.25 -25.94
C PRO A 877 30.73 -11.06 -24.67
N SER A 878 30.63 -12.38 -24.78
CA SER A 878 30.49 -13.32 -23.65
C SER A 878 31.39 -14.55 -23.78
N HIS A 879 32.68 -14.32 -24.07
CA HIS A 879 33.71 -15.34 -24.43
C HIS A 879 33.45 -15.97 -25.82
N PRO A 880 34.52 -16.45 -26.49
CA PRO A 880 34.88 -16.09 -27.87
C PRO A 880 33.74 -16.18 -28.89
N ASP A 881 32.96 -15.10 -29.01
CA ASP A 881 31.79 -15.04 -29.87
C ASP A 881 32.16 -15.20 -31.36
N PRO A 882 31.30 -15.85 -32.18
CA PRO A 882 31.52 -15.98 -33.62
C PRO A 882 31.20 -14.68 -34.39
N VAL A 883 31.27 -13.52 -33.73
CA VAL A 883 30.86 -12.22 -34.26
C VAL A 883 32.07 -11.36 -34.63
N THR A 884 32.00 -10.73 -35.80
CA THR A 884 32.96 -9.71 -36.25
C THR A 884 32.23 -8.39 -36.48
N VAL A 885 32.64 -7.34 -35.76
CA VAL A 885 32.12 -5.97 -35.92
C VAL A 885 33.14 -5.13 -36.68
N THR A 886 32.68 -4.34 -37.65
CA THR A 886 33.51 -3.41 -38.43
C THR A 886 32.81 -2.06 -38.61
N GLY A 887 33.58 -0.98 -38.68
CA GLY A 887 33.03 0.38 -38.69
C GLY A 887 32.51 0.82 -37.31
N HIS A 888 31.55 1.74 -37.31
CA HIS A 888 31.00 2.37 -36.11
C HIS A 888 29.60 1.82 -35.81
N VAL A 889 29.54 0.84 -34.92
CA VAL A 889 28.29 0.27 -34.38
C VAL A 889 28.24 0.58 -32.88
N THR A 890 27.16 1.23 -32.43
CA THR A 890 27.01 1.67 -31.03
C THR A 890 25.59 1.46 -30.54
N GLU A 891 25.44 1.11 -29.26
CA GLU A 891 24.13 1.00 -28.59
C GLU A 891 23.29 2.28 -28.77
N SER A 892 21.98 2.10 -28.96
CA SER A 892 21.03 3.17 -29.21
C SER A 892 19.67 2.83 -28.60
N SER A 893 18.76 3.80 -28.52
CA SER A 893 17.33 3.55 -28.22
C SER A 893 16.44 3.58 -29.47
N CYS A 894 17.02 3.81 -30.65
CA CYS A 894 16.34 4.09 -31.94
C CYS A 894 15.32 5.26 -31.94
N VAL A 895 15.06 5.92 -30.80
CA VAL A 895 14.18 7.10 -30.66
C VAL A 895 14.66 8.27 -31.54
N ALA A 896 13.76 9.16 -31.93
CA ALA A 896 14.11 10.39 -32.63
C ALA A 896 14.99 11.29 -31.76
N GLN A 897 16.25 11.48 -32.16
CA GLN A 897 16.99 12.67 -31.75
C GLN A 897 16.27 13.89 -32.34
N ALA A 898 15.67 14.70 -31.48
CA ALA A 898 15.43 16.10 -31.80
C ALA A 898 16.77 16.76 -32.18
N GLY A 899 16.72 17.76 -33.05
CA GLY A 899 17.92 18.34 -33.67
C GLY A 899 18.97 18.77 -32.64
N THR A 900 20.22 18.43 -32.96
CA THR A 900 21.47 18.87 -32.32
C THR A 900 21.38 20.11 -31.42
N ASP A 901 21.68 19.93 -30.14
CA ASP A 901 22.63 20.82 -29.47
C ASP A 901 23.58 20.02 -28.58
N ALA A 902 24.87 20.30 -28.64
CA ALA A 902 25.92 19.35 -28.25
C ALA A 902 26.50 19.58 -26.83
N THR A 903 25.73 20.17 -25.91
CA THR A 903 26.15 20.44 -24.52
C THR A 903 25.01 20.28 -23.50
N SER A 904 24.64 19.04 -23.18
CA SER A 904 24.02 18.68 -21.88
C SER A 904 23.95 17.16 -21.70
N ARG A 905 24.91 16.58 -20.96
CA ARG A 905 24.88 15.16 -20.59
C ARG A 905 25.15 14.92 -19.09
N GLU A 906 24.43 15.68 -18.26
CA GLU A 906 24.29 15.44 -16.83
C GLU A 906 22.79 15.47 -16.47
N ARG A 907 22.23 14.32 -16.08
CA ARG A 907 20.91 14.23 -15.45
C ARG A 907 21.08 14.24 -13.93
N THR A 908 21.38 15.41 -13.39
CA THR A 908 21.25 15.66 -11.96
C THR A 908 19.76 15.71 -11.63
N HIS A 909 19.26 14.74 -10.86
CA HIS A 909 17.84 14.68 -10.48
C HIS A 909 17.54 15.62 -9.30
N SER A 910 17.64 16.92 -9.53
CA SER A 910 17.19 17.95 -8.59
C SER A 910 15.68 18.15 -8.67
N PHE A 911 14.97 17.90 -7.57
CA PHE A 911 13.53 18.19 -7.43
C PHE A 911 13.29 19.69 -7.29
N ALA A 912 12.72 20.34 -8.32
CA ALA A 912 12.10 21.66 -8.23
C ALA A 912 11.03 21.87 -9.32
N ASP A 913 10.07 22.74 -9.02
CA ASP A 913 9.11 23.43 -9.91
C ASP A 913 7.79 22.77 -10.32
N HIS A 914 6.91 22.63 -9.33
CA HIS A 914 5.48 22.93 -9.47
C HIS A 914 5.05 24.01 -8.45
N SER A 915 5.38 25.27 -8.73
CA SER A 915 4.89 26.43 -7.98
C SER A 915 3.95 27.27 -8.86
N GLY A 916 2.70 27.44 -8.41
CA GLY A 916 1.75 28.37 -9.03
C GLY A 916 1.97 29.79 -8.52
N THR A 917 2.00 30.77 -9.42
CA THR A 917 2.32 32.17 -9.11
C THR A 917 1.30 32.85 -8.20
N ILE A 918 1.74 33.39 -7.05
CA ILE A 918 1.04 34.47 -6.33
C ILE A 918 2.06 35.55 -5.89
N ASP A 919 1.91 36.71 -6.52
CA ASP A 919 2.30 38.09 -6.20
C ASP A 919 3.34 38.41 -5.09
N ASP A 920 4.34 39.22 -5.45
CA ASP A 920 5.39 39.71 -4.55
C ASP A 920 4.92 40.84 -3.61
N ARG A 921 5.26 40.74 -2.31
CA ARG A 921 5.38 41.94 -1.47
C ARG A 921 6.39 41.77 -0.33
N GLU A 922 7.27 42.76 -0.19
CA GLU A 922 8.42 42.73 0.73
C GLU A 922 8.04 42.64 2.22
N PRO A 923 8.93 42.06 3.06
CA PRO A 923 8.62 41.75 4.46
C PRO A 923 8.80 42.95 5.40
N LEU A 924 7.93 43.02 6.42
CA LEU A 924 8.21 43.80 7.63
C LEU A 924 8.51 42.83 8.79
N ALA A 925 9.76 42.86 9.27
CA ALA A 925 10.16 42.02 10.39
C ALA A 925 9.56 42.48 11.72
N ASN A 926 9.11 41.53 12.53
CA ASN A 926 9.10 41.65 13.99
C ASN A 926 9.20 40.25 14.62
N ALA A 927 10.33 39.96 15.25
CA ALA A 927 10.57 38.67 15.88
C ALA A 927 9.97 38.62 17.29
N ILE A 928 9.28 37.51 17.61
CA ILE A 928 8.96 37.14 18.99
C ILE A 928 9.70 35.83 19.29
N LYS A 929 10.75 35.92 20.11
CA LYS A 929 11.36 34.75 20.74
C LYS A 929 10.33 34.08 21.66
N SER A 930 10.27 32.75 21.62
CA SER A 930 9.65 31.94 22.67
C SER A 930 10.74 31.14 23.38
N ASP A 931 10.95 31.37 24.68
CA ASP A 931 12.09 30.83 25.44
C ASP A 931 11.97 29.32 25.70
N SER A 932 12.52 28.52 24.79
CA SER A 932 12.52 27.05 24.86
C SER A 932 13.26 26.46 26.07
N ALA A 933 14.01 27.27 26.83
CA ALA A 933 14.74 26.84 28.02
C ALA A 933 13.82 26.51 29.22
N VAL A 934 12.69 27.19 29.37
CA VAL A 934 11.80 27.03 30.54
C VAL A 934 11.05 25.69 30.49
N ILE A 935 10.66 25.24 29.30
CA ILE A 935 9.88 24.01 29.10
C ILE A 935 10.73 22.78 29.41
N GLY A 936 11.99 22.74 28.94
CA GLY A 936 12.91 21.64 29.25
C GLY A 936 13.20 21.50 30.75
N GLY A 937 13.36 22.62 31.46
CA GLY A 937 13.56 22.63 32.91
C GLY A 937 12.37 22.05 33.69
N LEU A 938 11.14 22.37 33.29
CA LEU A 938 9.93 21.81 33.91
C LEU A 938 9.81 20.30 33.71
N ILE A 939 10.13 19.79 32.51
CA ILE A 939 10.11 18.35 32.21
C ILE A 939 11.14 17.61 33.07
N ALA A 940 12.37 18.13 33.18
CA ALA A 940 13.41 17.54 34.03
C ALA A 940 13.00 17.47 35.52
N VAL A 941 12.35 18.51 36.04
CA VAL A 941 11.84 18.53 37.43
C VAL A 941 10.72 17.51 37.64
N VAL A 942 9.80 17.34 36.69
CA VAL A 942 8.74 16.32 36.78
C VAL A 942 9.32 14.89 36.77
N ILE A 943 10.30 14.62 35.90
CA ILE A 943 11.00 13.31 35.87
C ILE A 943 11.71 13.05 37.20
N PHE A 944 12.42 14.05 37.75
CA PHE A 944 13.09 13.92 39.05
C PHE A 944 12.11 13.64 40.19
N ILE A 945 10.95 14.33 40.23
CA ILE A 945 9.89 14.08 41.23
C ILE A 945 9.34 12.65 41.11
N LEU A 946 9.12 12.15 39.89
CA LEU A 946 8.67 10.77 39.67
C LEU A 946 9.70 9.74 40.16
N LEU A 947 11.01 9.97 39.92
CA LEU A 947 12.09 9.13 40.44
C LEU A 947 12.19 9.18 41.97
N CYS A 948 11.95 10.34 42.60
CA CYS A 948 11.84 10.42 44.05
C CYS A 948 10.64 9.64 44.60
N ILE A 949 9.47 9.72 43.94
CA ILE A 949 8.25 9.00 44.34
C ILE A 949 8.45 7.48 44.23
N THR A 950 9.07 6.98 43.16
CA THR A 950 9.36 5.54 43.03
C THR A 950 10.39 5.07 44.06
N ALA A 951 11.45 5.85 44.30
CA ALA A 951 12.43 5.53 45.35
C ALA A 951 11.79 5.49 46.77
N ILE A 952 10.87 6.41 47.07
CA ILE A 952 10.10 6.41 48.32
C ILE A 952 9.15 5.20 48.39
N ALA A 953 8.44 4.88 47.31
CA ALA A 953 7.56 3.72 47.24
C ALA A 953 8.33 2.40 47.45
N VAL A 954 9.51 2.26 46.84
CA VAL A 954 10.41 1.11 47.05
C VAL A 954 10.89 1.02 48.51
N ARG A 955 11.28 2.14 49.14
CA ARG A 955 11.64 2.15 50.58
C ARG A 955 10.46 1.77 51.47
N ILE A 956 9.26 2.29 51.21
CA ILE A 956 8.05 1.93 51.96
C ILE A 956 7.73 0.44 51.79
N TYR A 957 7.84 -0.10 50.58
CA TYR A 957 7.63 -1.52 50.32
C TYR A 957 8.64 -2.41 51.06
N GLN A 958 9.92 -2.03 51.06
CA GLN A 958 10.98 -2.70 51.82
C GLN A 958 10.74 -2.63 53.34
N GLN A 959 10.33 -1.47 53.89
CA GLN A 959 9.96 -1.36 55.30
C GLN A 959 8.74 -2.22 55.66
N LYS A 960 7.71 -2.25 54.80
CA LYS A 960 6.51 -3.09 55.01
C LYS A 960 6.85 -4.59 54.97
N ARG A 961 7.80 -4.99 54.12
CA ARG A 961 8.35 -6.36 54.05
C ARG A 961 9.17 -6.73 55.28
N LEU A 962 9.88 -5.78 55.90
CA LEU A 962 10.58 -5.98 57.18
C LEU A 962 9.60 -6.08 58.35
N TYR A 963 8.57 -5.23 58.41
CA TYR A 963 7.59 -5.23 59.51
C TYR A 963 6.78 -6.54 59.57
N LYS A 964 6.34 -7.07 58.43
CA LYS A 964 5.71 -8.41 58.35
C LYS A 964 6.63 -9.53 58.84
N ARG A 965 7.96 -9.38 58.74
CA ARG A 965 8.94 -10.38 59.18
C ARG A 965 9.20 -10.35 60.69
N SER A 966 8.86 -9.26 61.38
CA SER A 966 8.84 -9.19 62.85
C SER A 966 7.57 -9.76 63.48
N GLU A 967 6.42 -9.67 62.82
CA GLU A 967 5.17 -10.26 63.34
C GLU A 967 5.17 -11.79 63.21
N ALA A 968 5.57 -12.34 62.07
CA ALA A 968 5.66 -13.80 61.86
C ALA A 968 6.57 -14.51 62.88
N LYS A 969 7.64 -13.84 63.34
CA LYS A 969 8.54 -14.37 64.38
C LYS A 969 7.99 -14.34 65.81
N ARG A 970 6.74 -13.87 66.01
CA ARG A 970 6.10 -13.82 67.34
C ARG A 970 5.01 -14.87 67.55
N SER A 971 4.61 -15.60 66.51
CA SER A 971 3.54 -16.62 66.56
C SER A 971 4.02 -18.07 66.59
N GLU A 972 5.27 -18.39 66.25
CA GLU A 972 5.78 -19.77 66.15
C GLU A 972 6.30 -20.36 67.48
N ASN A 973 6.09 -19.68 68.62
CA ASN A 973 6.74 -19.97 69.90
C ASN A 973 5.81 -20.59 70.96
N VAL A 974 4.71 -21.26 70.54
CA VAL A 974 3.68 -21.82 71.45
C VAL A 974 3.41 -23.31 71.18
N ASP A 975 3.10 -23.70 69.95
CA ASP A 975 2.56 -25.05 69.65
C ASP A 975 3.60 -26.04 69.09
N SER A 976 4.59 -26.41 69.91
CA SER A 976 5.56 -27.48 69.57
C SER A 976 5.90 -28.34 70.79
N ALA A 977 4.88 -29.05 71.33
CA ALA A 977 5.04 -29.82 72.57
C ALA A 977 4.23 -31.14 72.66
N GLU A 978 3.99 -31.88 71.56
CA GLU A 978 3.50 -33.26 71.69
C GLU A 978 3.84 -34.22 70.52
N ALA A 979 3.92 -35.52 70.83
CA ALA A 979 3.99 -36.74 69.97
C ALA A 979 4.79 -36.67 68.64
N VAL A 980 5.93 -37.36 68.41
CA VAL A 980 6.45 -38.65 68.90
C VAL A 980 5.61 -39.88 68.53
N LEU A 981 5.98 -40.57 67.43
CA LEU A 981 6.21 -42.02 67.24
C LEU A 981 6.65 -42.20 65.75
N LYS A 982 7.78 -42.83 65.41
CA LYS A 982 8.11 -44.29 65.36
C LYS A 982 7.27 -45.12 64.36
N SER A 983 7.84 -46.08 63.60
CA SER A 983 9.24 -46.34 63.17
C SER A 983 9.27 -47.56 62.20
N GLU A 984 10.41 -47.77 61.50
CA GLU A 984 11.00 -49.10 61.13
C GLU A 984 10.18 -50.08 60.21
N LEU A 985 10.74 -50.94 59.35
CA LEU A 985 12.09 -51.25 58.83
C LEU A 985 12.02 -51.24 57.25
N ASN A 986 13.07 -51.10 56.42
CA ASN A 986 14.36 -51.82 56.30
C ASN A 986 14.13 -53.35 56.05
N ILE A 987 14.76 -54.08 55.12
CA ILE A 987 16.03 -54.06 54.33
C ILE A 987 15.66 -54.70 52.94
N GLN A 988 16.25 -54.49 51.74
CA GLN A 988 17.67 -54.50 51.31
C GLN A 988 17.97 -53.82 49.94
N ASN A 989 19.27 -53.83 49.63
CA ASN A 989 20.09 -53.52 48.43
C ASN A 989 19.52 -53.92 47.03
N ALA A 990 20.04 -53.40 45.88
CA ALA A 990 21.37 -52.80 45.64
C ALA A 990 21.49 -51.85 44.42
N VAL A 991 22.44 -50.89 44.49
CA VAL A 991 23.13 -50.13 43.40
C VAL A 991 22.28 -49.20 42.49
N ASN A 992 22.66 -47.94 42.18
CA ASN A 992 23.30 -46.86 42.96
C ASN A 992 22.91 -45.47 42.36
N GLU A 993 23.07 -44.40 43.16
CA GLU A 993 22.81 -42.95 42.96
C GLU A 993 22.90 -42.39 41.49
N ASN A 994 22.00 -41.56 40.90
CA ASN A 994 21.02 -40.53 41.34
C ASN A 994 21.70 -39.16 41.70
N GLN A 995 21.25 -37.93 41.40
CA GLN A 995 19.95 -37.23 41.13
C GLN A 995 20.11 -36.16 40.00
N LYS A 996 19.12 -35.82 39.13
CA LYS A 996 17.86 -35.02 39.24
C LYS A 996 18.04 -33.50 39.51
N GLU A 997 17.44 -32.51 38.81
CA GLU A 997 16.04 -32.27 38.33
C GLU A 997 15.05 -31.88 39.46
N TYR A 998 14.04 -30.99 39.34
CA TYR A 998 13.41 -30.22 38.23
C TYR A 998 12.97 -28.79 38.69
N PHE A 999 12.94 -27.86 37.73
CA PHE A 999 12.07 -26.67 37.51
C PHE A 999 11.10 -26.14 38.59
N PHE A 1000 11.03 -24.80 38.68
CA PHE A 1000 9.84 -24.02 38.23
C PHE A 1000 10.31 -22.77 37.48
#